data_AF-A0A3M2DS32-F1
#
_entry.id   AF-A0A3M2DS32-F1
#
_cell.length_a   1.000
_cell.length_b   1.000
_cell.length_c   1.000
_cell.angle_alpha   90.00
_cell.angle_beta   90.00
_cell.angle_gamma   90.00
#
_symmetry.space_group_name_H-M   'P 1'
#
loop_
_entity.id
_entity.type
_entity.pdbx_description
1 polymer ?
#
loop_
_entity_poly.entity_id
_entity_poly.type
_entity_poly.pdbx_seq_one_letter_code
_entity_poly.pdbx_strand_id
1 'polypeptide(L)'
;MGGRRRPRGEARRWQFWIDRGGTFTDCLGRDPVTGAIRVAKVLSSDRAPLDGIRRILGRSDGDPIPPCDIRMGTTIATNALLERKGTPCALAITRGFRDLLAIGNQTRPDIFAIDIRKPEALYTRVVEVDARCDASGRAVVEPDIDALRRSLREVRGAGIDSLAVVVLHAYRSGALERVIGDVARDLGFRHVSLSHEVAAEIGMVGRGDTTVVDAYLTPLLRDYVAGLLRELPGSSLRMMQSSGGLTDARRFRGRNAVLSGPAAGVVATAHLAREAGLPGAIGFDMGGTSTDVSRYDGAYERVYETEVAGVRLRAPMMAIHTVAAGGGSICRARGGRLTVGPDSAGADPGPLCYGRAGARDLTVTDVNLALGRVLPDRFPLPLCREPVDAALAALASRVGRPPEEVAAGLFAIANHNMAEAIRQVTIARGRDVRDDALVVFGGAGGQHACAIARQLGIRTLLFHRFAGVLSAYGMGLADVTWHGEADAGRLAVDAGIAGALEPAFARLAAAGRAALRADGFTPDQIHTVRRVDLRYRGTETPIPVDVDDRADAAALRAAFEAAHERLFGYARPGHPIEVAAVRVETIARARPPDARRPLVAPAERPAPPPLRRTRVWAGDRFCDAPVYARESLAPGVRIAGPAIVVEDTGTVVVDPGFALAAIDADRIAVTATAATTTATARRRARASDRPDPVQLEIFNNRFMSIATQMGAVLRRTALSTNIRERLDFSCAVFDRDGGLVANAPHIPVHLGAMGESVRCTLAAHPDPQPGDVYATNDPAAGGSHLPDITVVTPVHDDRGVLRFFTASRGHHADVGGITPGSMPPFSRSIDEEGAVLRALRIVRGGRFDEAAVRAALSAGPWPARDPDANIADLQAQIAANRTGARLLRDTIDEYGLAVVDAYMRHVQDNAAAEVATEIAALPDGDHAFEDALDDGTPICVRISVSGDRMTVDFSGTGPQVDGNLNAPRAVTVAAVLYVLRALVGAPIPLNSGCLRNVSIRVPPGSVLDPAPGAAVCGGNVETSQRVVDVLLAALGKAAASQGTMNNLTFGDDTFGYYETIAGGAGAGPGFHGASGVHTHMTNTRITGPEVLEARYPVRLVQFSLRRGSGGAGRWRGGDGVVREIELLRPMCVSILSERRARAPFGLAGGHPGAPGRNLHNGAPLPGKVELDAAAGDRIRIETPGGGGYGPPDQAT
;
A
#
# COMPACT_ATOMS: atom_id res chain seq x y z
N MET A 1 40.56 -23.21 -45.56
CA MET A 1 41.28 -23.36 -44.27
C MET A 1 41.56 -21.99 -43.70
N GLY A 2 41.15 -21.73 -42.46
CA GLY A 2 41.27 -20.42 -41.82
C GLY A 2 40.45 -20.39 -40.53
N GLY A 3 40.65 -21.39 -39.67
CA GLY A 3 39.92 -21.51 -38.41
C GLY A 3 40.36 -20.42 -37.43
N ARG A 4 39.47 -19.47 -37.14
CA ARG A 4 39.60 -18.60 -35.96
C ARG A 4 39.53 -19.48 -34.72
N ARG A 5 40.69 -19.77 -34.14
CA ARG A 5 40.83 -20.35 -32.80
C ARG A 5 40.10 -19.44 -31.81
N ARG A 6 39.07 -19.97 -31.14
CA ARG A 6 38.54 -19.37 -29.90
C ARG A 6 39.68 -19.28 -28.87
N PRO A 7 39.72 -18.23 -28.02
CA PRO A 7 40.77 -18.10 -27.03
C PRO A 7 40.77 -19.31 -26.09
N ARG A 8 41.93 -19.96 -25.96
CA ARG A 8 42.20 -20.98 -24.92
C ARG A 8 42.50 -20.21 -23.62
N GLY A 9 41.69 -20.38 -22.57
CA GLY A 9 42.03 -19.76 -21.27
C GLY A 9 41.00 -19.79 -20.14
N GLU A 10 39.70 -20.00 -20.36
CA GLU A 10 38.74 -20.16 -19.25
C GLU A 10 38.40 -21.64 -19.03
N ALA A 11 38.86 -22.21 -17.92
CA ALA A 11 38.36 -23.50 -17.46
C ALA A 11 36.84 -23.40 -17.30
N ARG A 12 36.06 -24.24 -17.99
CA ARG A 12 34.60 -24.25 -17.88
C ARG A 12 34.23 -24.67 -16.45
N ARG A 13 33.68 -23.74 -15.66
CA ARG A 13 33.28 -23.95 -14.27
C ARG A 13 31.82 -24.35 -14.17
N TRP A 14 31.46 -25.09 -13.12
CA TRP A 14 30.07 -25.30 -12.75
C TRP A 14 29.39 -23.96 -12.49
N GLN A 15 28.15 -23.83 -12.97
CA GLN A 15 27.30 -22.68 -12.66
C GLN A 15 26.20 -23.12 -11.70
N PHE A 16 26.00 -22.37 -10.62
CA PHE A 16 24.93 -22.63 -9.66
C PHE A 16 23.99 -21.44 -9.56
N TRP A 17 22.69 -21.71 -9.59
CA TRP A 17 21.64 -20.71 -9.47
C TRP A 17 20.75 -21.08 -8.30
N ILE A 18 20.71 -20.22 -7.29
CA ILE A 18 20.20 -20.58 -5.97
C ILE A 18 19.17 -19.54 -5.53
N ASP A 19 18.01 -20.00 -5.10
CA ASP A 19 17.03 -19.18 -4.39
C ASP A 19 16.85 -19.72 -2.98
N ARG A 20 17.32 -18.96 -1.99
CA ARG A 20 17.15 -19.28 -0.57
C ARG A 20 15.83 -18.70 -0.09
N GLY A 21 14.77 -19.49 -0.24
CA GLY A 21 13.42 -19.20 0.25
C GLY A 21 13.26 -19.41 1.77
N GLY A 22 12.04 -19.17 2.27
CA GLY A 22 11.72 -19.35 3.70
C GLY A 22 11.64 -20.82 4.14
N THR A 23 11.02 -21.68 3.35
CA THR A 23 10.83 -23.11 3.68
C THR A 23 11.88 -24.01 3.02
N PHE A 24 12.16 -23.77 1.74
CA PHE A 24 13.12 -24.55 0.95
C PHE A 24 14.12 -23.65 0.26
N THR A 25 15.33 -24.17 0.08
CA THR A 25 16.36 -23.59 -0.79
C THR A 25 16.40 -24.39 -2.08
N ASP A 26 16.18 -23.70 -3.18
CA ASP A 26 16.12 -24.26 -4.52
C ASP A 26 17.45 -24.02 -5.22
N CYS A 27 18.14 -25.09 -5.61
CA CYS A 27 19.46 -25.04 -6.23
C CYS A 27 19.43 -25.71 -7.61
N LEU A 28 19.83 -24.98 -8.64
CA LEU A 28 20.07 -25.50 -9.98
C LEU A 28 21.57 -25.46 -10.27
N GLY A 29 22.13 -26.55 -10.78
CA GLY A 29 23.53 -26.64 -11.16
C GLY A 29 23.68 -27.02 -12.62
N ARG A 30 24.40 -26.23 -13.40
CA ARG A 30 24.69 -26.49 -14.81
C ARG A 30 26.09 -27.07 -14.97
N ASP A 31 26.13 -28.26 -15.54
CA ASP A 31 27.36 -29.00 -15.81
C ASP A 31 28.19 -28.29 -16.91
N PRO A 32 29.48 -27.99 -16.67
CA PRO A 32 30.32 -27.28 -17.64
C PRO A 32 30.67 -28.09 -18.90
N VAL A 33 30.56 -29.41 -18.84
CA VAL A 33 30.90 -30.34 -19.92
C VAL A 33 29.65 -30.66 -20.74
N THR A 34 28.60 -31.16 -20.06
CA THR A 34 27.38 -31.64 -20.74
C THR A 34 26.35 -30.53 -20.97
N GLY A 35 26.41 -29.45 -20.19
CA GLY A 35 25.40 -28.39 -20.19
C GLY A 35 24.10 -28.78 -19.49
N ALA A 36 23.99 -30.01 -18.95
CA ALA A 36 22.81 -30.51 -18.26
C ALA A 36 22.57 -29.72 -16.97
N ILE A 37 21.30 -29.44 -16.68
CA ILE A 37 20.86 -28.78 -15.46
C ILE A 37 20.37 -29.83 -14.48
N ARG A 38 20.94 -29.83 -13.27
CA ARG A 38 20.55 -30.68 -12.14
C ARG A 38 19.85 -29.83 -11.10
N VAL A 39 18.84 -30.38 -10.43
CA VAL A 39 18.05 -29.69 -9.42
C VAL A 39 18.25 -30.36 -8.06
N ALA A 40 18.44 -29.57 -7.02
CA ALA A 40 18.39 -30.00 -5.64
C ALA A 40 17.49 -29.05 -4.84
N LYS A 41 16.53 -29.63 -4.10
CA LYS A 41 15.68 -28.93 -3.15
C LYS A 41 16.02 -29.43 -1.75
N VAL A 42 16.40 -28.51 -0.87
CA VAL A 42 16.80 -28.81 0.51
C VAL A 42 16.03 -27.89 1.46
N LEU A 43 15.89 -28.31 2.72
CA LEU A 43 15.29 -27.44 3.75
C LEU A 43 16.14 -26.19 3.93
N SER A 44 15.48 -25.03 4.03
CA SER A 44 16.18 -23.75 4.18
C SER A 44 16.95 -23.68 5.50
N SER A 45 18.23 -23.32 5.39
CA SER A 45 19.15 -23.03 6.48
C SER A 45 20.24 -22.11 5.96
N ASP A 46 21.12 -21.63 6.83
CA ASP A 46 22.25 -20.80 6.38
C ASP A 46 23.28 -21.61 5.59
N ARG A 47 23.38 -22.94 5.82
CA ARG A 47 24.24 -23.86 5.05
C ARG A 47 23.57 -24.45 3.80
N ALA A 48 22.26 -24.32 3.67
CA ALA A 48 21.47 -24.91 2.59
C ALA A 48 22.00 -24.64 1.16
N PRO A 49 22.53 -23.43 0.81
CA PRO A 49 23.17 -23.23 -0.49
C PRO A 49 24.36 -24.17 -0.73
N LEU A 50 25.22 -24.36 0.28
CA LEU A 50 26.39 -25.24 0.20
C LEU A 50 25.95 -26.71 0.11
N ASP A 51 24.93 -27.10 0.89
CA ASP A 51 24.39 -28.46 0.88
C ASP A 51 23.76 -28.79 -0.48
N GLY A 52 23.04 -27.84 -1.07
CA GLY A 52 22.50 -27.95 -2.43
C GLY A 52 23.60 -28.13 -3.48
N ILE A 53 24.67 -27.33 -3.39
CA ILE A 53 25.85 -27.46 -4.27
C ILE A 53 26.49 -28.85 -4.11
N ARG A 54 26.77 -29.28 -2.87
CA ARG A 54 27.39 -30.60 -2.60
C ARG A 54 26.53 -31.74 -3.11
N ARG A 55 25.22 -31.70 -2.88
CA ARG A 55 24.28 -32.71 -3.38
C ARG A 55 24.30 -32.83 -4.90
N ILE A 56 24.35 -31.71 -5.62
CA ILE A 56 24.43 -31.71 -7.10
C ILE A 56 25.77 -32.27 -7.59
N LEU A 57 26.86 -31.98 -6.88
CA LEU A 57 28.19 -32.48 -7.17
C LEU A 57 28.43 -33.93 -6.71
N GLY A 58 27.49 -34.53 -5.98
CA GLY A 58 27.65 -35.87 -5.38
C GLY A 58 28.71 -35.93 -4.29
N ARG A 59 28.86 -34.85 -3.51
CA ARG A 59 29.84 -34.72 -2.41
C ARG A 59 29.18 -34.85 -1.04
N SER A 60 29.95 -35.33 -0.07
CA SER A 60 29.55 -35.44 1.34
C SER A 60 29.67 -34.09 2.06
N ASP A 61 29.06 -33.94 3.24
CA ASP A 61 29.27 -32.73 4.06
C ASP A 61 30.75 -32.61 4.46
N GLY A 62 31.25 -31.37 4.45
CA GLY A 62 32.66 -31.05 4.70
C GLY A 62 33.61 -31.21 3.51
N ASP A 63 33.21 -31.91 2.43
CA ASP A 63 34.04 -31.98 1.23
C ASP A 63 34.25 -30.58 0.62
N PRO A 64 35.47 -30.24 0.15
CA PRO A 64 35.74 -28.95 -0.46
C PRO A 64 34.91 -28.78 -1.74
N ILE A 65 34.41 -27.57 -2.01
CA ILE A 65 33.69 -27.27 -3.25
C ILE A 65 34.71 -26.68 -4.26
N PRO A 66 34.81 -27.19 -5.49
CA PRO A 66 35.71 -26.63 -6.50
C PRO A 66 35.26 -25.22 -6.92
N PRO A 67 36.13 -24.40 -7.55
CA PRO A 67 35.76 -23.06 -8.02
C PRO A 67 34.54 -23.07 -8.97
N CYS A 68 33.49 -22.34 -8.61
CA CYS A 68 32.22 -22.27 -9.35
C CYS A 68 31.82 -20.82 -9.67
N ASP A 69 30.82 -20.64 -10.54
CA ASP A 69 30.11 -19.37 -10.73
C ASP A 69 28.71 -19.47 -10.11
N ILE A 70 28.45 -18.68 -9.07
CA ILE A 70 27.25 -18.80 -8.24
C ILE A 70 26.44 -17.52 -8.35
N ARG A 71 25.14 -17.68 -8.61
CA ARG A 71 24.14 -16.60 -8.66
C ARG A 71 23.06 -16.92 -7.65
N MET A 72 22.79 -16.02 -6.73
CA MET A 72 21.98 -16.33 -5.57
C MET A 72 21.03 -15.19 -5.19
N GLY A 73 19.77 -15.53 -4.93
CA GLY A 73 18.85 -14.69 -4.18
C GLY A 73 18.62 -15.20 -2.77
N THR A 74 18.17 -14.32 -1.88
CA THR A 74 17.96 -14.68 -0.48
C THR A 74 16.82 -13.89 0.15
N THR A 75 16.06 -14.61 0.98
CA THR A 75 14.99 -14.06 1.84
C THR A 75 15.49 -13.54 3.18
N ILE A 76 16.80 -13.65 3.50
CA ILE A 76 17.37 -13.25 4.80
C ILE A 76 16.99 -11.80 5.17
N ALA A 77 17.15 -10.86 4.23
CA ALA A 77 16.83 -9.46 4.44
C ALA A 77 15.34 -9.24 4.75
N THR A 78 14.47 -9.82 3.92
CA THR A 78 13.01 -9.73 4.08
C THR A 78 12.56 -10.34 5.41
N ASN A 79 13.06 -11.53 5.77
CA ASN A 79 12.69 -12.20 7.02
C ASN A 79 13.22 -11.46 8.24
N ALA A 80 14.46 -10.95 8.20
CA ALA A 80 15.02 -10.15 9.29
C ALA A 80 14.20 -8.87 9.54
N LEU A 81 13.66 -8.27 8.47
CA LEU A 81 12.78 -7.11 8.57
C LEU A 81 11.41 -7.48 9.16
N LEU A 82 10.80 -8.57 8.72
CA LEU A 82 9.50 -9.07 9.20
C LEU A 82 9.55 -9.54 10.66
N GLU A 83 10.61 -10.27 11.03
CA GLU A 83 10.80 -10.85 12.37
C GLU A 83 11.48 -9.90 13.34
N ARG A 84 11.89 -8.70 12.89
CA ARG A 84 12.68 -7.73 13.68
C ARG A 84 13.98 -8.33 14.23
N LYS A 85 14.70 -9.11 13.41
CA LYS A 85 15.96 -9.81 13.74
C LYS A 85 17.18 -9.34 12.93
N GLY A 86 17.25 -8.05 12.60
CA GLY A 86 18.46 -7.44 12.02
C GLY A 86 19.47 -6.99 13.07
N THR A 87 20.52 -6.30 12.62
CA THR A 87 21.59 -5.80 13.49
C THR A 87 21.13 -4.55 14.26
N PRO A 88 21.26 -4.50 15.60
CA PRO A 88 20.96 -3.30 16.37
C PRO A 88 21.69 -2.07 15.81
N CYS A 89 20.96 -0.99 15.56
CA CYS A 89 21.52 0.23 14.99
C CYS A 89 21.03 1.48 15.73
N ALA A 90 21.83 2.55 15.65
CA ALA A 90 21.47 3.87 16.13
C ALA A 90 21.19 4.83 14.96
N LEU A 91 20.41 5.88 15.23
CA LEU A 91 20.10 6.95 14.29
C LEU A 91 20.78 8.25 14.75
N ALA A 92 21.71 8.79 13.96
CA ALA A 92 22.18 10.17 14.08
C ALA A 92 21.34 11.06 13.16
N ILE A 93 20.66 12.06 13.72
CA ILE A 93 19.71 12.90 12.99
C ILE A 93 19.84 14.37 13.36
N THR A 94 19.51 15.30 12.46
CA THR A 94 19.45 16.74 12.75
C THR A 94 18.66 17.01 14.04
N ARG A 95 19.20 17.86 14.92
CA ARG A 95 18.53 18.29 16.17
C ARG A 95 17.13 18.87 15.88
N GLY A 96 16.18 18.53 16.74
CA GLY A 96 14.76 18.88 16.60
C GLY A 96 13.93 17.79 15.94
N PHE A 97 14.55 16.73 15.40
CA PHE A 97 13.90 15.68 14.61
C PHE A 97 14.08 14.27 15.18
N ARG A 98 14.46 14.14 16.46
CA ARG A 98 14.74 12.82 17.08
C ARG A 98 13.65 11.76 16.91
N ASP A 99 12.39 12.18 16.92
CA ASP A 99 11.24 11.28 16.83
C ASP A 99 10.60 11.30 15.42
N LEU A 100 11.23 11.96 14.43
CA LEU A 100 10.65 12.17 13.10
C LEU A 100 10.26 10.85 12.42
N LEU A 101 11.13 9.83 12.46
CA LEU A 101 10.83 8.53 11.86
C LEU A 101 9.77 7.74 12.65
N ALA A 102 9.75 7.88 13.99
CA ALA A 102 8.73 7.27 14.84
C ALA A 102 7.34 7.92 14.66
N ILE A 103 7.28 9.21 14.38
CA ILE A 103 6.05 9.91 13.98
C ILE A 103 5.69 9.53 12.54
N GLY A 104 6.70 9.42 11.66
CA GLY A 104 6.55 9.08 10.26
C GLY A 104 5.72 10.12 9.51
N ASN A 105 4.60 9.69 8.95
CA ASN A 105 3.64 10.55 8.28
C ASN A 105 2.39 10.85 9.14
N GLN A 106 2.43 10.55 10.45
CA GLN A 106 1.38 10.75 11.46
C GLN A 106 0.10 9.90 11.32
N THR A 107 -0.05 9.10 10.25
CA THR A 107 -1.26 8.31 10.00
C THR A 107 -1.31 7.04 10.85
N ARG A 108 -2.51 6.63 11.27
CA ARG A 108 -2.74 5.29 11.83
C ARG A 108 -2.88 4.25 10.71
N PRO A 109 -2.27 3.05 10.84
CA PRO A 109 -2.35 2.00 9.82
C PRO A 109 -3.76 1.44 9.60
N ASP A 110 -4.51 1.18 10.68
CA ASP A 110 -5.91 0.78 10.64
C ASP A 110 -6.76 1.93 11.17
N ILE A 111 -7.64 2.48 10.31
CA ILE A 111 -8.44 3.65 10.67
C ILE A 111 -9.52 3.37 11.71
N PHE A 112 -9.92 2.11 11.91
CA PHE A 112 -10.97 1.72 12.86
C PHE A 112 -10.42 1.04 14.12
N ALA A 113 -9.09 0.90 14.25
CA ALA A 113 -8.49 0.36 15.46
C ALA A 113 -8.61 1.35 16.63
N ILE A 114 -9.18 0.89 17.75
CA ILE A 114 -9.15 1.62 19.02
C ILE A 114 -7.77 1.48 19.67
N ASP A 115 -7.23 0.25 19.71
CA ASP A 115 -5.84 -0.04 20.06
C ASP A 115 -4.93 0.21 18.84
N ILE A 116 -4.47 1.45 18.69
CA ILE A 116 -3.67 1.86 17.54
C ILE A 116 -2.24 1.30 17.69
N ARG A 117 -1.89 0.34 16.82
CA ARG A 117 -0.54 -0.22 16.74
C ARG A 117 0.26 0.44 15.62
N LYS A 118 1.29 1.21 15.99
CA LYS A 118 2.27 1.79 15.04
C LYS A 118 3.37 0.77 14.73
N PRO A 119 3.95 0.79 13.53
CA PRO A 119 5.16 0.02 13.25
C PRO A 119 6.27 0.35 14.23
N GLU A 120 6.96 -0.67 14.72
CA GLU A 120 8.11 -0.50 15.62
C GLU A 120 9.30 0.12 14.87
N ALA A 121 10.02 1.00 15.55
CA ALA A 121 11.26 1.57 15.02
C ALA A 121 12.36 0.52 14.97
N LEU A 122 13.13 0.48 13.87
CA LEU A 122 14.26 -0.44 13.71
C LEU A 122 15.52 -0.03 14.49
N TYR A 123 15.61 1.24 14.87
CA TYR A 123 16.72 1.78 15.64
C TYR A 123 16.40 1.76 17.14
N THR A 124 17.43 1.58 17.98
CA THR A 124 17.28 1.48 19.43
C THR A 124 17.76 2.72 20.17
N ARG A 125 18.57 3.56 19.53
CA ARG A 125 19.06 4.84 20.07
C ARG A 125 19.03 5.94 19.02
N VAL A 126 18.84 7.17 19.48
CA VAL A 126 18.87 8.37 18.63
C VAL A 126 19.90 9.36 19.20
N VAL A 127 20.74 9.89 18.33
CA VAL A 127 21.68 10.97 18.61
C VAL A 127 21.25 12.19 17.79
N GLU A 128 20.89 13.27 18.48
CA GLU A 128 20.65 14.54 17.81
C GLU A 128 21.97 15.24 17.55
N VAL A 129 22.18 15.67 16.30
CA VAL A 129 23.40 16.34 15.85
C VAL A 129 23.04 17.75 15.43
N ASP A 130 23.84 18.73 15.87
CA ASP A 130 23.78 20.12 15.42
C ASP A 130 24.32 20.25 13.99
N ALA A 131 23.62 19.67 13.02
CA ALA A 131 23.98 19.69 11.62
C ALA A 131 22.74 19.96 10.76
N ARG A 132 22.78 21.02 9.95
CA ARG A 132 21.64 21.44 9.13
C ARG A 132 22.07 22.07 7.82
N CYS A 133 21.41 21.69 6.73
CA CYS A 133 21.46 22.39 5.45
C CYS A 133 20.17 23.19 5.23
N ASP A 134 20.23 24.26 4.42
CA ASP A 134 19.03 24.93 3.87
C ASP A 134 18.48 24.17 2.64
N ALA A 135 17.33 24.62 2.11
CA ALA A 135 16.69 24.00 0.95
C ALA A 135 17.54 24.04 -0.34
N SER A 136 18.59 24.87 -0.40
CA SER A 136 19.57 24.91 -1.49
C SER A 136 20.71 23.89 -1.31
N GLY A 137 20.80 23.25 -0.14
CA GLY A 137 21.83 22.27 0.20
C GLY A 137 23.09 22.89 0.82
N ARG A 138 23.07 24.18 1.13
CA ARG A 138 24.18 24.87 1.82
C ARG A 138 24.11 24.59 3.32
N ALA A 139 25.25 24.30 3.94
CA ALA A 139 25.35 24.14 5.38
C ALA A 139 25.02 25.47 6.09
N VAL A 140 24.08 25.41 7.05
CA VAL A 140 23.68 26.53 7.90
C VAL A 140 24.18 26.33 9.32
N VAL A 141 24.26 25.06 9.78
CA VAL A 141 24.81 24.69 11.07
C VAL A 141 25.76 23.51 10.87
N GLU A 142 27.00 23.67 11.33
CA GLU A 142 28.03 22.62 11.32
C GLU A 142 28.10 21.90 12.68
N PRO A 143 28.36 20.57 12.69
CA PRO A 143 28.38 19.79 13.92
C PRO A 143 29.57 20.12 14.81
N ASP A 144 29.33 20.27 16.12
CA ASP A 144 30.39 20.22 17.14
C ASP A 144 30.97 18.79 17.18
N ILE A 145 32.20 18.65 16.71
CA ILE A 145 32.88 17.36 16.58
C ILE A 145 33.17 16.71 17.93
N ASP A 146 33.45 17.48 18.98
CA ASP A 146 33.75 16.92 20.29
C ASP A 146 32.47 16.46 20.99
N ALA A 147 31.39 17.22 20.88
CA ALA A 147 30.06 16.78 21.32
C ALA A 147 29.62 15.53 20.58
N LEU A 148 29.74 15.50 19.25
CA LEU A 148 29.42 14.35 18.42
C LEU A 148 30.23 13.11 18.84
N ARG A 149 31.54 13.26 19.07
CA ARG A 149 32.40 12.16 19.53
C ARG A 149 31.95 11.60 20.88
N ARG A 150 31.56 12.46 21.83
CA ARG A 150 31.04 12.01 23.13
C ARG A 150 29.77 11.18 22.96
N SER A 151 28.77 11.70 22.24
CA SER A 151 27.51 10.99 22.02
C SER A 151 27.69 9.68 21.26
N LEU A 152 28.56 9.64 20.24
CA LEU A 152 28.84 8.41 19.50
C LEU A 152 29.61 7.37 20.32
N ARG A 153 30.47 7.78 21.27
CA ARG A 153 31.10 6.86 22.22
C ARG A 153 30.09 6.22 23.16
N GLU A 154 29.08 6.97 23.61
CA GLU A 154 28.00 6.42 24.45
C GLU A 154 27.18 5.36 23.69
N VAL A 155 26.91 5.59 22.40
CA VAL A 155 26.25 4.59 21.54
C VAL A 155 27.09 3.32 21.44
N ARG A 156 28.40 3.42 21.20
CA ARG A 156 29.29 2.25 21.18
C ARG A 156 29.39 1.56 22.53
N GLY A 157 29.44 2.32 23.63
CA GLY A 157 29.45 1.79 25.00
C GLY A 157 28.20 0.95 25.32
N ALA A 158 27.10 1.21 24.62
CA ALA A 158 25.88 0.41 24.69
C ALA A 158 25.87 -0.84 23.77
N GLY A 159 26.98 -1.16 23.12
CA GLY A 159 27.12 -2.33 22.24
C GLY A 159 26.56 -2.14 20.83
N ILE A 160 26.26 -0.90 20.41
CA ILE A 160 25.75 -0.61 19.07
C ILE A 160 26.91 -0.16 18.18
N ASP A 161 27.14 -0.89 17.08
CA ASP A 161 28.24 -0.65 16.15
C ASP A 161 27.80 -0.39 14.70
N SER A 162 26.48 -0.24 14.48
CA SER A 162 25.87 0.18 13.22
C SER A 162 25.15 1.52 13.38
N LEU A 163 25.40 2.47 12.47
CA LEU A 163 24.86 3.83 12.53
C LEU A 163 24.19 4.26 11.22
N ALA A 164 22.96 4.77 11.29
CA ALA A 164 22.31 5.51 10.22
C ALA A 164 22.47 7.02 10.46
N VAL A 165 22.87 7.78 9.44
CA VAL A 165 23.06 9.24 9.52
C VAL A 165 22.10 9.93 8.57
N VAL A 166 21.24 10.81 9.09
CA VAL A 166 20.19 11.50 8.32
C VAL A 166 20.20 12.99 8.66
N VAL A 167 20.70 13.81 7.72
CA VAL A 167 20.71 15.27 7.87
C VAL A 167 19.68 15.91 6.93
N LEU A 168 18.98 16.94 7.41
CA LEU A 168 18.00 17.69 6.64
C LEU A 168 18.64 18.33 5.40
N HIS A 169 18.00 18.17 4.23
CA HIS A 169 18.44 18.57 2.89
C HIS A 169 19.78 17.97 2.40
N ALA A 170 20.30 16.93 3.09
CA ALA A 170 21.57 16.33 2.74
C ALA A 170 21.61 15.67 1.35
N TYR A 171 20.45 15.33 0.76
CA TYR A 171 20.34 14.79 -0.59
C TYR A 171 20.98 15.69 -1.67
N ARG A 172 21.17 17.00 -1.40
CA ARG A 172 21.80 17.94 -2.34
C ARG A 172 23.32 17.99 -2.31
N SER A 173 23.97 17.82 -1.14
CA SER A 173 25.43 18.03 -0.98
C SER A 173 26.13 16.88 -0.24
N GLY A 174 25.47 16.24 0.72
CA GLY A 174 26.00 15.15 1.55
C GLY A 174 27.19 15.51 2.45
N ALA A 175 27.70 16.75 2.41
CA ALA A 175 28.93 17.16 3.06
C ALA A 175 28.90 16.94 4.59
N LEU A 176 27.85 17.41 5.27
CA LEU A 176 27.70 17.23 6.72
C LEU A 176 27.56 15.76 7.13
N GLU A 177 26.87 14.94 6.33
CA GLU A 177 26.75 13.51 6.62
C GLU A 177 28.09 12.79 6.48
N ARG A 178 28.94 13.17 5.53
CA ARG A 178 30.29 12.61 5.40
C ARG A 178 31.14 12.91 6.63
N VAL A 179 31.11 14.16 7.12
CA VAL A 179 31.81 14.55 8.36
C VAL A 179 31.36 13.69 9.55
N ILE A 180 30.05 13.53 9.74
CA ILE A 180 29.50 12.68 10.82
C ILE A 180 29.93 11.22 10.64
N GLY A 181 29.87 10.72 9.40
CA GLY A 181 30.25 9.36 9.06
C GLY A 181 31.72 9.06 9.31
N ASP A 182 32.62 9.98 9.00
CA ASP A 182 34.06 9.83 9.22
C ASP A 182 34.38 9.79 10.71
N VAL A 183 33.77 10.66 11.52
CA VAL A 183 33.89 10.60 12.99
C VAL A 183 33.40 9.26 13.55
N ALA A 184 32.29 8.73 13.04
CA ALA A 184 31.79 7.42 13.45
C ALA A 184 32.76 6.28 13.07
N ARG A 185 33.33 6.30 11.85
CA ARG A 185 34.32 5.31 11.42
C ARG A 185 35.59 5.37 12.26
N ASP A 186 36.10 6.56 12.55
CA ASP A 186 37.27 6.77 13.43
C ASP A 186 37.04 6.22 14.84
N LEU A 187 35.80 6.31 15.33
CA LEU A 187 35.40 5.73 16.61
C LEU A 187 35.19 4.22 16.56
N GLY A 188 35.33 3.56 15.40
CA GLY A 188 35.26 2.11 15.28
C GLY A 188 33.85 1.53 15.12
N PHE A 189 32.90 2.29 14.56
CA PHE A 189 31.64 1.71 14.08
C PHE A 189 31.91 0.75 12.92
N ARG A 190 31.39 -0.47 13.00
CA ARG A 190 31.55 -1.52 11.96
C ARG A 190 30.81 -1.17 10.68
N HIS A 191 29.69 -0.45 10.79
CA HIS A 191 28.89 -0.04 9.65
C HIS A 191 28.28 1.35 9.83
N VAL A 192 28.32 2.17 8.78
CA VAL A 192 27.74 3.51 8.75
C VAL A 192 27.04 3.71 7.41
N SER A 193 25.74 4.03 7.47
CA SER A 193 24.89 4.35 6.32
C SER A 193 24.61 5.85 6.29
N LEU A 194 24.99 6.52 5.19
CA LEU A 194 24.75 7.95 4.98
C LEU A 194 23.55 8.14 4.08
N SER A 195 22.58 8.95 4.51
CA SER A 195 21.29 9.03 3.82
C SER A 195 21.39 9.55 2.38
N HIS A 196 22.30 10.48 2.10
CA HIS A 196 22.53 10.99 0.74
C HIS A 196 23.14 9.96 -0.22
N GLU A 197 23.80 8.92 0.28
CA GLU A 197 24.28 7.78 -0.52
C GLU A 197 23.22 6.68 -0.63
N VAL A 198 22.38 6.57 0.40
CA VAL A 198 21.36 5.53 0.52
C VAL A 198 20.10 5.85 -0.29
N ALA A 199 19.65 7.09 -0.35
CA ALA A 199 18.58 7.53 -1.25
C ALA A 199 18.75 9.03 -1.52
N ALA A 200 19.18 9.40 -2.72
CA ALA A 200 19.60 10.75 -3.08
C ALA A 200 18.43 11.64 -3.54
N GLU A 201 17.29 11.55 -2.84
CA GLU A 201 16.03 12.22 -3.20
C GLU A 201 15.47 13.02 -2.02
N ILE A 202 14.65 14.04 -2.35
CA ILE A 202 13.90 14.83 -1.38
C ILE A 202 12.91 13.96 -0.59
N GLY A 203 12.79 14.20 0.71
CA GLY A 203 11.88 13.50 1.62
C GLY A 203 12.61 12.79 2.76
N MET A 204 12.96 13.55 3.81
CA MET A 204 13.73 13.09 4.97
C MET A 204 13.17 11.85 5.67
N VAL A 205 11.84 11.67 5.74
CA VAL A 205 11.21 10.48 6.37
C VAL A 205 11.52 9.22 5.57
N GLY A 206 11.15 9.18 4.27
CA GLY A 206 11.39 8.01 3.43
C GLY A 206 12.88 7.74 3.20
N ARG A 207 13.69 8.79 3.06
CA ARG A 207 15.15 8.69 3.00
C ARG A 207 15.72 8.14 4.31
N GLY A 208 15.24 8.62 5.46
CA GLY A 208 15.66 8.17 6.78
C GLY A 208 15.29 6.71 7.06
N ASP A 209 14.04 6.32 6.79
CA ASP A 209 13.58 4.93 6.90
C ASP A 209 14.47 3.98 6.08
N THR A 210 14.75 4.33 4.81
CA THR A 210 15.63 3.56 3.92
C THR A 210 17.06 3.45 4.47
N THR A 211 17.59 4.53 5.05
CA THR A 211 18.95 4.58 5.63
C THR A 211 19.06 3.69 6.86
N VAL A 212 18.02 3.70 7.71
CA VAL A 212 17.92 2.80 8.86
C VAL A 212 17.82 1.35 8.41
N VAL A 213 17.00 1.02 7.40
CA VAL A 213 16.92 -0.33 6.83
C VAL A 213 18.29 -0.80 6.34
N ASP A 214 19.03 0.06 5.62
CA ASP A 214 20.37 -0.30 5.13
C ASP A 214 21.33 -0.58 6.30
N ALA A 215 21.33 0.27 7.33
CA ALA A 215 22.15 0.08 8.53
C ALA A 215 21.77 -1.16 9.35
N TYR A 216 20.49 -1.50 9.37
CA TYR A 216 19.93 -2.64 10.10
C TYR A 216 20.22 -3.99 9.41
N LEU A 217 20.18 -4.03 8.08
CA LEU A 217 20.27 -5.28 7.30
C LEU A 217 21.66 -5.55 6.70
N THR A 218 22.42 -4.52 6.33
CA THR A 218 23.70 -4.72 5.63
C THR A 218 24.74 -5.50 6.44
N PRO A 219 24.93 -5.27 7.76
CA PRO A 219 25.90 -6.04 8.53
C PRO A 219 25.56 -7.54 8.56
N LEU A 220 24.29 -7.88 8.81
CA LEU A 220 23.78 -9.26 8.77
C LEU A 220 24.10 -9.95 7.44
N LEU A 221 23.83 -9.28 6.32
CA LEU A 221 24.10 -9.82 4.98
C LEU A 221 25.59 -9.98 4.70
N ARG A 222 26.43 -9.04 5.16
CA ARG A 222 27.88 -9.13 5.00
C ARG A 222 28.46 -10.33 5.76
N ASP A 223 28.03 -10.54 7.00
CA ASP A 223 28.47 -11.68 7.82
C ASP A 223 28.06 -13.01 7.15
N TYR A 224 26.84 -13.08 6.64
CA TYR A 224 26.35 -14.24 5.87
C TYR A 224 27.18 -14.51 4.61
N VAL A 225 27.38 -13.49 3.77
CA VAL A 225 28.16 -13.59 2.53
C VAL A 225 29.62 -13.97 2.82
N ALA A 226 30.23 -13.39 3.85
CA ALA A 226 31.58 -13.72 4.27
C ALA A 226 31.69 -15.19 4.73
N GLY A 227 30.66 -15.71 5.40
CA GLY A 227 30.54 -17.13 5.73
C GLY A 227 30.56 -18.03 4.49
N LEU A 228 29.74 -17.73 3.49
CA LEU A 228 29.70 -18.49 2.23
C LEU A 228 31.02 -18.42 1.46
N LEU A 229 31.62 -17.23 1.33
CA LEU A 229 32.85 -17.05 0.57
C LEU A 229 34.05 -17.82 1.16
N ARG A 230 34.10 -18.03 2.48
CA ARG A 230 35.13 -18.87 3.12
C ARG A 230 35.09 -20.33 2.67
N GLU A 231 33.89 -20.85 2.43
CA GLU A 231 33.64 -22.23 1.99
C GLU A 231 33.71 -22.40 0.46
N LEU A 232 33.84 -21.30 -0.29
CA LEU A 232 33.79 -21.25 -1.75
C LEU A 232 35.08 -20.62 -2.34
N PRO A 233 36.29 -21.09 -1.99
CA PRO A 233 37.53 -20.48 -2.43
C PRO A 233 37.64 -20.46 -3.97
N GLY A 234 38.02 -19.30 -4.51
CA GLY A 234 38.19 -19.12 -5.96
C GLY A 234 36.89 -19.06 -6.78
N SER A 235 35.71 -19.14 -6.15
CA SER A 235 34.41 -19.00 -6.80
C SER A 235 33.98 -17.54 -6.97
N SER A 236 33.14 -17.27 -7.96
CA SER A 236 32.40 -16.00 -8.06
C SER A 236 31.03 -16.15 -7.42
N LEU A 237 30.63 -15.19 -6.59
CA LEU A 237 29.30 -15.13 -5.98
C LEU A 237 28.64 -13.79 -6.33
N ARG A 238 27.51 -13.86 -7.01
CA ARG A 238 26.68 -12.71 -7.36
C ARG A 238 25.32 -12.81 -6.70
N MET A 239 24.87 -11.72 -6.11
CA MET A 239 23.62 -11.64 -5.35
C MET A 239 22.56 -10.92 -6.18
N MET A 240 21.34 -11.46 -6.17
CA MET A 240 20.18 -10.84 -6.78
C MET A 240 19.75 -9.61 -6.00
N GLN A 241 19.47 -8.54 -6.74
CA GLN A 241 18.93 -7.30 -6.20
C GLN A 241 17.43 -7.23 -6.43
N SER A 242 16.73 -6.45 -5.62
CA SER A 242 15.30 -6.18 -5.78
C SER A 242 14.93 -5.58 -7.14
N SER A 243 15.89 -4.95 -7.85
CA SER A 243 15.71 -4.40 -9.20
C SER A 243 15.68 -5.47 -10.30
N GLY A 244 15.99 -6.73 -9.95
CA GLY A 244 16.05 -7.90 -10.82
C GLY A 244 17.40 -8.14 -11.51
N GLY A 245 18.40 -7.32 -11.22
CA GLY A 245 19.78 -7.55 -11.67
C GLY A 245 20.68 -8.11 -10.57
N LEU A 246 21.81 -8.66 -10.99
CA LEU A 246 22.83 -9.22 -10.10
C LEU A 246 23.88 -8.16 -9.76
N THR A 247 24.45 -8.27 -8.56
CA THR A 247 25.66 -7.52 -8.13
C THR A 247 26.68 -8.47 -7.53
N ASP A 248 27.96 -8.11 -7.54
CA ASP A 248 28.97 -8.82 -6.73
C ASP A 248 28.55 -8.85 -5.24
N ALA A 249 28.70 -10.02 -4.60
CA ALA A 249 28.23 -10.24 -3.23
C ALA A 249 28.87 -9.29 -2.19
N ARG A 250 30.09 -8.81 -2.44
CA ARG A 250 30.79 -7.88 -1.54
C ARG A 250 30.20 -6.47 -1.56
N ARG A 251 29.47 -6.13 -2.62
CA ARG A 251 28.76 -4.84 -2.78
C ARG A 251 27.28 -4.94 -2.45
N PHE A 252 26.80 -6.12 -2.06
CA PHE A 252 25.39 -6.34 -1.74
C PHE A 252 25.00 -5.55 -0.49
N ARG A 253 23.91 -4.78 -0.60
CA ARG A 253 23.41 -3.87 0.43
C ARG A 253 22.02 -4.28 0.89
N GLY A 254 21.73 -4.04 2.17
CA GLY A 254 20.45 -4.36 2.81
C GLY A 254 19.25 -3.79 2.08
N ARG A 255 19.30 -2.51 1.69
CA ARG A 255 18.21 -1.84 0.98
C ARG A 255 17.84 -2.52 -0.36
N ASN A 256 18.82 -3.17 -1.01
CA ASN A 256 18.65 -3.78 -2.33
C ASN A 256 18.36 -5.30 -2.24
N ALA A 257 18.26 -5.86 -1.03
CA ALA A 257 18.11 -7.29 -0.81
C ALA A 257 16.65 -7.71 -0.53
N VAL A 258 15.83 -6.76 -0.07
CA VAL A 258 14.42 -6.96 0.29
C VAL A 258 13.62 -7.35 -0.96
N LEU A 259 12.91 -8.48 -0.92
CA LEU A 259 12.19 -9.06 -2.07
C LEU A 259 13.08 -9.42 -3.29
N SER A 260 14.37 -9.72 -3.07
CA SER A 260 15.28 -10.14 -4.16
C SER A 260 14.93 -11.49 -4.79
N GLY A 261 14.41 -12.46 -4.03
CA GLY A 261 13.98 -13.77 -4.54
C GLY A 261 12.88 -13.66 -5.62
N PRO A 262 11.72 -13.05 -5.29
CA PRO A 262 10.63 -12.85 -6.24
C PRO A 262 11.03 -12.05 -7.49
N ALA A 263 11.97 -11.11 -7.40
CA ALA A 263 12.50 -10.37 -8.55
C ALA A 263 13.08 -11.30 -9.62
N ALA A 264 13.73 -12.40 -9.22
CA ALA A 264 14.22 -13.39 -10.17
C ALA A 264 13.10 -14.16 -10.88
N GLY A 265 11.97 -14.40 -10.20
CA GLY A 265 10.75 -14.93 -10.82
C GLY A 265 10.27 -14.05 -11.96
N VAL A 266 10.27 -12.72 -11.77
CA VAL A 266 9.94 -11.74 -12.83
C VAL A 266 10.92 -11.81 -13.99
N VAL A 267 12.23 -11.96 -13.72
CA VAL A 267 13.26 -12.16 -14.77
C VAL A 267 12.95 -13.40 -15.61
N ALA A 268 12.59 -14.50 -14.96
CA ALA A 268 12.22 -15.74 -15.65
C ALA A 268 10.93 -15.57 -16.47
N THR A 269 9.89 -14.93 -15.91
CA THR A 269 8.66 -14.59 -16.63
C THR A 269 8.94 -13.78 -17.90
N ALA A 270 9.74 -12.72 -17.78
CA ALA A 270 10.11 -11.88 -18.92
C ALA A 270 10.92 -12.64 -19.97
N HIS A 271 11.79 -13.57 -19.54
CA HIS A 271 12.53 -14.43 -20.46
C HIS A 271 11.60 -15.36 -21.23
N LEU A 272 10.72 -16.09 -20.53
CA LEU A 272 9.78 -17.03 -21.14
C LEU A 272 8.82 -16.32 -22.10
N ALA A 273 8.34 -15.12 -21.73
CA ALA A 273 7.50 -14.31 -22.61
C ALA A 273 8.21 -13.94 -23.93
N ARG A 274 9.46 -13.45 -23.84
CA ARG A 274 10.27 -13.10 -25.02
C ARG A 274 10.60 -14.31 -25.87
N GLU A 275 11.01 -15.41 -25.24
CA GLU A 275 11.34 -16.67 -25.93
C GLU A 275 10.11 -17.20 -26.67
N ALA A 276 8.94 -17.17 -26.04
CA ALA A 276 7.65 -17.57 -26.60
C ALA A 276 7.10 -16.60 -27.67
N GLY A 277 7.67 -15.39 -27.79
CA GLY A 277 7.17 -14.34 -28.69
C GLY A 277 5.84 -13.73 -28.25
N LEU A 278 5.54 -13.75 -26.95
CA LEU A 278 4.32 -13.19 -26.37
C LEU A 278 4.42 -11.67 -26.24
N PRO A 279 3.34 -10.91 -26.51
CA PRO A 279 3.34 -9.45 -26.40
C PRO A 279 3.47 -8.98 -24.95
N GLY A 280 2.89 -9.73 -24.00
CA GLY A 280 2.96 -9.49 -22.57
C GLY A 280 2.70 -10.76 -21.76
N ALA A 281 3.09 -10.72 -20.50
CA ALA A 281 2.94 -11.83 -19.56
C ALA A 281 2.73 -11.35 -18.12
N ILE A 282 1.92 -12.10 -17.38
CA ILE A 282 1.72 -11.94 -15.94
C ILE A 282 2.46 -13.09 -15.26
N GLY A 283 3.39 -12.76 -14.38
CA GLY A 283 4.05 -13.73 -13.51
C GLY A 283 3.18 -14.02 -12.29
N PHE A 284 2.94 -15.29 -12.01
CA PHE A 284 2.14 -15.76 -10.87
C PHE A 284 2.91 -16.82 -10.09
N ASP A 285 3.54 -16.39 -8.99
CA ASP A 285 4.26 -17.25 -8.04
C ASP A 285 3.38 -17.55 -6.84
N MET A 286 2.92 -18.78 -6.67
CA MET A 286 2.16 -19.16 -5.47
C MET A 286 2.96 -20.11 -4.60
N GLY A 287 3.35 -19.61 -3.43
CA GLY A 287 4.05 -20.33 -2.38
C GLY A 287 3.15 -20.84 -1.25
N GLY A 288 3.80 -21.23 -0.15
CA GLY A 288 3.13 -21.70 1.05
C GLY A 288 2.49 -20.59 1.88
N THR A 289 3.01 -19.37 1.88
CA THR A 289 2.49 -18.29 2.75
C THR A 289 1.86 -17.15 1.98
N SER A 290 2.29 -16.91 0.75
CA SER A 290 1.90 -15.76 -0.06
C SER A 290 1.93 -16.10 -1.54
N THR A 291 1.41 -15.18 -2.34
CA THR A 291 1.47 -15.20 -3.81
C THR A 291 2.10 -13.90 -4.29
N ASP A 292 3.13 -13.99 -5.14
CA ASP A 292 3.75 -12.84 -5.79
C ASP A 292 3.26 -12.70 -7.23
N VAL A 293 2.75 -11.52 -7.57
CA VAL A 293 2.23 -11.19 -8.90
C VAL A 293 3.10 -10.10 -9.53
N SER A 294 3.44 -10.27 -10.80
CA SER A 294 4.17 -9.26 -11.59
C SER A 294 3.65 -9.20 -13.02
N ARG A 295 3.98 -8.13 -13.75
CA ARG A 295 3.67 -7.98 -15.18
C ARG A 295 4.92 -7.64 -15.98
N TYR A 296 5.01 -8.20 -17.17
CA TYR A 296 6.03 -7.89 -18.17
C TYR A 296 5.38 -7.58 -19.51
N ASP A 297 5.81 -6.50 -20.16
CA ASP A 297 5.28 -6.02 -21.44
C ASP A 297 6.39 -5.36 -22.25
N GLY A 298 7.36 -6.17 -22.68
CA GLY A 298 8.56 -5.70 -23.37
C GLY A 298 9.65 -5.11 -22.45
N ALA A 299 9.28 -4.45 -21.35
CA ALA A 299 10.21 -3.93 -20.33
C ALA A 299 9.85 -4.37 -18.91
N TYR A 300 10.84 -4.36 -18.01
CA TYR A 300 10.62 -4.56 -16.58
C TYR A 300 9.89 -3.36 -16.00
N GLU A 301 8.81 -3.64 -15.29
CA GLU A 301 8.12 -2.62 -14.51
C GLU A 301 8.81 -2.44 -13.16
N ARG A 302 9.07 -1.18 -12.77
CA ARG A 302 9.80 -0.85 -11.55
C ARG A 302 9.05 0.17 -10.71
N VAL A 303 9.19 0.04 -9.39
CA VAL A 303 8.77 1.00 -8.37
C VAL A 303 10.01 1.49 -7.63
N TYR A 304 9.99 2.75 -7.20
CA TYR A 304 11.13 3.39 -6.54
C TYR A 304 10.87 3.70 -5.07
N GLU A 305 9.62 3.61 -4.62
CA GLU A 305 9.22 3.70 -3.21
C GLU A 305 8.18 2.63 -2.92
N THR A 306 8.40 1.84 -1.87
CA THR A 306 7.45 0.83 -1.38
C THR A 306 7.44 0.79 0.15
N GLU A 307 6.48 0.09 0.73
CA GLU A 307 6.45 -0.20 2.16
C GLU A 307 6.52 -1.71 2.38
N VAL A 308 7.48 -2.18 3.18
CA VAL A 308 7.64 -3.59 3.55
C VAL A 308 7.71 -3.68 5.08
N ALA A 309 6.87 -4.53 5.67
CA ALA A 309 6.79 -4.70 7.13
C ALA A 309 6.58 -3.37 7.90
N GLY A 310 5.79 -2.46 7.34
CA GLY A 310 5.53 -1.12 7.91
C GLY A 310 6.71 -0.15 7.82
N VAL A 311 7.76 -0.48 7.06
CA VAL A 311 8.93 0.37 6.85
C VAL A 311 9.02 0.81 5.39
N ARG A 312 9.21 2.12 5.18
CA ARG A 312 9.33 2.69 3.83
C ARG A 312 10.72 2.44 3.27
N LEU A 313 10.78 2.03 2.01
CA LEU A 313 12.01 1.72 1.31
C LEU A 313 12.03 2.43 -0.05
N ARG A 314 13.04 3.29 -0.23
CA ARG A 314 13.32 4.00 -1.47
C ARG A 314 14.51 3.36 -2.18
N ALA A 315 14.21 2.44 -3.08
CA ALA A 315 15.19 1.72 -3.87
C ALA A 315 14.54 1.25 -5.19
N PRO A 316 15.30 1.10 -6.28
CA PRO A 316 14.76 0.51 -7.50
C PRO A 316 14.37 -0.96 -7.24
N MET A 317 13.09 -1.24 -7.37
CA MET A 317 12.52 -2.58 -7.15
C MET A 317 11.64 -2.96 -8.33
N MET A 318 11.62 -4.24 -8.68
CA MET A 318 10.61 -4.77 -9.59
C MET A 318 9.23 -4.59 -8.98
N ALA A 319 8.26 -4.18 -9.79
CA ALA A 319 6.88 -4.01 -9.37
C ALA A 319 6.25 -5.39 -9.12
N ILE A 320 6.43 -5.87 -7.89
CA ILE A 320 5.87 -7.13 -7.40
C ILE A 320 4.78 -6.80 -6.40
N HIS A 321 3.60 -7.37 -6.61
CA HIS A 321 2.51 -7.29 -5.68
C HIS A 321 2.39 -8.62 -4.95
N THR A 322 2.70 -8.62 -3.66
CA THR A 322 2.52 -9.79 -2.80
C THR A 322 1.10 -9.80 -2.23
N VAL A 323 0.45 -10.96 -2.25
CA VAL A 323 -0.86 -11.20 -1.68
C VAL A 323 -0.69 -12.14 -0.48
N ALA A 324 -1.34 -11.83 0.64
CA ALA A 324 -1.44 -12.71 1.81
C ALA A 324 -2.39 -13.91 1.56
N ALA A 325 -2.28 -14.51 0.38
CA ALA A 325 -2.99 -15.69 -0.06
C ALA A 325 -1.97 -16.69 -0.58
N GLY A 326 -1.73 -17.77 0.16
CA GLY A 326 -0.85 -18.87 -0.22
C GLY A 326 -1.42 -20.20 0.28
N GLY A 327 -0.65 -21.28 0.15
CA GLY A 327 -1.10 -22.61 0.60
C GLY A 327 -1.50 -22.69 2.09
N GLY A 328 -0.90 -21.88 2.95
CA GLY A 328 -1.09 -21.86 4.39
C GLY A 328 -2.08 -20.80 4.87
N SER A 329 -2.70 -20.03 3.97
CA SER A 329 -3.71 -19.04 4.35
C SER A 329 -4.87 -19.72 5.07
N ILE A 330 -5.25 -19.17 6.22
CA ILE A 330 -6.22 -19.80 7.12
C ILE A 330 -7.65 -19.57 6.61
N CYS A 331 -8.44 -20.63 6.63
CA CYS A 331 -9.84 -20.70 6.19
C CYS A 331 -10.79 -20.69 7.40
N ARG A 332 -11.73 -19.75 7.46
CA ARG A 332 -12.68 -19.62 8.59
C ARG A 332 -14.12 -19.38 8.12
N ALA A 333 -15.06 -19.49 9.06
CA ALA A 333 -16.41 -18.95 8.93
C ALA A 333 -16.66 -17.92 10.04
N ARG A 334 -17.10 -16.71 9.66
CA ARG A 334 -17.44 -15.61 10.58
C ARG A 334 -18.66 -14.85 10.04
N GLY A 335 -19.64 -14.54 10.90
CA GLY A 335 -20.78 -13.68 10.56
C GLY A 335 -21.56 -14.13 9.31
N GLY A 336 -21.75 -15.43 9.14
CA GLY A 336 -22.44 -15.99 7.97
C GLY A 336 -21.63 -16.00 6.66
N ARG A 337 -20.34 -15.61 6.68
CA ARG A 337 -19.42 -15.62 5.54
C ARG A 337 -18.31 -16.67 5.72
N LEU A 338 -17.79 -17.15 4.59
CA LEU A 338 -16.53 -17.88 4.54
C LEU A 338 -15.40 -16.88 4.24
N THR A 339 -14.24 -17.04 4.88
CA THR A 339 -13.08 -16.16 4.68
C THR A 339 -11.80 -16.97 4.50
N VAL A 340 -10.84 -16.42 3.74
CA VAL A 340 -9.51 -16.99 3.53
C VAL A 340 -8.46 -15.91 3.71
N GLY A 341 -7.53 -16.13 4.65
CA GLY A 341 -6.50 -15.16 5.02
C GLY A 341 -7.06 -13.95 5.80
N PRO A 342 -6.24 -12.90 6.03
CA PRO A 342 -4.84 -12.77 5.61
C PRO A 342 -3.86 -13.62 6.45
N ASP A 343 -4.30 -14.13 7.61
CA ASP A 343 -3.47 -14.95 8.48
C ASP A 343 -2.99 -16.23 7.78
N SER A 344 -1.80 -16.69 8.14
CA SER A 344 -1.19 -17.90 7.59
C SER A 344 -0.69 -18.83 8.70
N ALA A 345 -0.87 -20.14 8.52
CA ALA A 345 -0.31 -21.17 9.38
C ALA A 345 1.21 -21.40 9.14
N GLY A 346 1.80 -20.72 8.15
CA GLY A 346 3.22 -20.87 7.83
C GLY A 346 3.59 -22.28 7.38
N ALA A 347 4.86 -22.66 7.61
CA ALA A 347 5.35 -24.02 7.36
C ALA A 347 5.52 -24.84 8.66
N ASP A 348 5.44 -24.20 9.83
CA ASP A 348 5.52 -24.83 11.14
C ASP A 348 4.64 -24.07 12.16
N PRO A 349 3.60 -24.69 12.75
CA PRO A 349 3.21 -26.09 12.57
C PRO A 349 2.64 -26.39 11.16
N GLY A 350 2.27 -25.36 10.41
CA GLY A 350 1.79 -25.47 9.03
C GLY A 350 0.33 -25.93 8.89
N PRO A 351 -0.11 -26.22 7.64
CA PRO A 351 -1.41 -26.83 7.33
C PRO A 351 -1.75 -28.06 8.18
N LEU A 352 -3.04 -28.29 8.46
CA LEU A 352 -3.51 -29.46 9.21
C LEU A 352 -3.04 -30.78 8.59
N CYS A 353 -3.00 -30.85 7.26
CA CYS A 353 -2.54 -32.03 6.54
C CYS A 353 -1.06 -32.36 6.74
N TYR A 354 -0.26 -31.48 7.36
CA TYR A 354 1.13 -31.81 7.69
C TYR A 354 1.24 -32.71 8.93
N GLY A 355 0.16 -32.88 9.71
CA GLY A 355 0.12 -33.79 10.85
C GLY A 355 1.06 -33.42 12.00
N ARG A 356 1.55 -32.17 12.06
CA ARG A 356 2.49 -31.71 13.09
C ARG A 356 1.76 -31.36 14.39
N ALA A 357 2.44 -31.59 15.51
CA ALA A 357 1.94 -31.17 16.82
C ALA A 357 1.76 -29.64 16.85
N GLY A 358 0.55 -29.17 17.17
CA GLY A 358 0.22 -27.74 17.22
C GLY A 358 -0.49 -27.19 15.98
N ALA A 359 -0.60 -27.93 14.87
CA ALA A 359 -1.44 -27.53 13.74
C ALA A 359 -2.92 -27.56 14.14
N ARG A 360 -3.63 -26.43 13.98
CA ARG A 360 -5.02 -26.26 14.47
C ARG A 360 -5.99 -25.68 13.44
N ASP A 361 -5.47 -24.94 12.48
CA ASP A 361 -6.28 -24.14 11.56
C ASP A 361 -6.36 -24.77 10.18
N LEU A 362 -7.58 -24.86 9.62
CA LEU A 362 -7.80 -25.27 8.24
C LEU A 362 -7.17 -24.25 7.27
N THR A 363 -6.47 -24.71 6.24
CA THR A 363 -5.77 -23.87 5.26
C THR A 363 -6.13 -24.16 3.81
N VAL A 364 -5.65 -23.34 2.87
CA VAL A 364 -5.83 -23.56 1.42
C VAL A 364 -5.22 -24.88 0.93
N THR A 365 -4.11 -25.33 1.50
CA THR A 365 -3.47 -26.62 1.17
C THR A 365 -4.37 -27.78 1.60
N ASP A 366 -5.00 -27.66 2.77
CA ASP A 366 -5.99 -28.63 3.25
C ASP A 366 -7.21 -28.69 2.32
N VAL A 367 -7.69 -27.53 1.88
CA VAL A 367 -8.76 -27.43 0.88
C VAL A 367 -8.35 -28.10 -0.45
N ASN A 368 -7.14 -27.86 -0.94
CA ASN A 368 -6.65 -28.48 -2.17
C ASN A 368 -6.50 -30.00 -2.04
N LEU A 369 -6.10 -30.50 -0.87
CA LEU A 369 -6.08 -31.93 -0.55
C LEU A 369 -7.50 -32.51 -0.54
N ALA A 370 -8.45 -31.86 0.12
CA ALA A 370 -9.84 -32.29 0.20
C ALA A 370 -10.50 -32.39 -1.19
N LEU A 371 -10.19 -31.42 -2.06
CA LEU A 371 -10.68 -31.33 -3.45
C LEU A 371 -9.90 -32.21 -4.44
N GLY A 372 -8.90 -32.98 -4.00
CA GLY A 372 -8.11 -33.87 -4.86
C GLY A 372 -7.19 -33.15 -5.85
N ARG A 373 -6.86 -31.87 -5.60
CA ARG A 373 -5.92 -31.07 -6.39
C ARG A 373 -4.46 -31.31 -5.98
N VAL A 374 -4.24 -31.87 -4.78
CA VAL A 374 -2.95 -32.33 -4.27
C VAL A 374 -2.97 -33.85 -4.15
N LEU A 375 -1.89 -34.50 -4.59
CA LEU A 375 -1.69 -35.94 -4.47
C LEU A 375 -0.79 -36.24 -3.26
N PRO A 376 -1.29 -36.92 -2.20
CA PRO A 376 -0.53 -37.15 -0.97
C PRO A 376 0.83 -37.82 -1.16
N ASP A 377 0.91 -38.80 -2.04
CA ASP A 377 2.11 -39.59 -2.36
C ASP A 377 3.12 -38.88 -3.27
N ARG A 378 2.77 -37.69 -3.79
CA ARG A 378 3.64 -36.85 -4.62
C ARG A 378 3.99 -35.52 -3.96
N PHE A 379 3.57 -35.34 -2.71
CA PHE A 379 3.97 -34.19 -1.91
C PHE A 379 5.36 -34.44 -1.28
N PRO A 380 6.21 -33.41 -1.07
CA PRO A 380 7.55 -33.60 -0.50
C PRO A 380 7.62 -34.24 0.89
N LEU A 381 6.48 -34.33 1.59
CA LEU A 381 6.32 -34.98 2.88
C LEU A 381 4.94 -35.70 2.95
N PRO A 382 4.78 -36.74 3.79
CA PRO A 382 3.50 -37.45 3.92
C PRO A 382 2.37 -36.55 4.43
N LEU A 383 1.19 -36.61 3.82
CA LEU A 383 0.02 -35.81 4.20
C LEU A 383 -1.05 -36.63 4.95
N CYS A 384 -1.63 -36.04 5.99
CA CYS A 384 -2.71 -36.61 6.81
C CYS A 384 -4.08 -36.04 6.41
N ARG A 385 -5.00 -36.87 5.90
CA ARG A 385 -6.32 -36.41 5.43
C ARG A 385 -7.37 -36.32 6.55
N GLU A 386 -7.33 -37.19 7.55
CA GLU A 386 -8.36 -37.27 8.60
C GLU A 386 -8.59 -35.95 9.37
N PRO A 387 -7.55 -35.20 9.80
CA PRO A 387 -7.75 -33.93 10.51
C PRO A 387 -8.42 -32.87 9.63
N VAL A 388 -8.15 -32.91 8.31
CA VAL A 388 -8.75 -32.00 7.33
C VAL A 388 -10.23 -32.30 7.16
N ASP A 389 -10.59 -33.57 6.96
CA ASP A 389 -11.98 -33.99 6.78
C ASP A 389 -12.82 -33.64 8.03
N ALA A 390 -12.27 -33.85 9.23
CA ALA A 390 -12.93 -33.48 10.49
C ALA A 390 -13.15 -31.96 10.62
N ALA A 391 -12.13 -31.15 10.32
CA ALA A 391 -12.23 -29.69 10.36
C ALA A 391 -13.24 -29.14 9.35
N LEU A 392 -13.25 -29.69 8.12
CA LEU A 392 -14.24 -29.33 7.09
C LEU A 392 -15.65 -29.75 7.49
N ALA A 393 -15.86 -30.92 8.09
CA ALA A 393 -17.16 -31.35 8.59
C ALA A 393 -17.71 -30.41 9.68
N ALA A 394 -16.85 -29.97 10.61
CA ALA A 394 -17.22 -28.99 11.63
C ALA A 394 -17.62 -27.64 11.02
N LEU A 395 -16.85 -27.15 10.03
CA LEU A 395 -17.16 -25.92 9.33
C LEU A 395 -18.45 -26.02 8.50
N ALA A 396 -18.65 -27.16 7.85
CA ALA A 396 -19.84 -27.49 7.06
C ALA A 396 -21.12 -27.49 7.88
N SER A 397 -21.08 -28.08 9.08
CA SER A 397 -22.19 -28.04 10.02
C SER A 397 -22.59 -26.60 10.39
N ARG A 398 -21.60 -25.72 10.61
CA ARG A 398 -21.85 -24.31 10.96
C ARG A 398 -22.46 -23.49 9.82
N VAL A 399 -22.15 -23.81 8.58
CA VAL A 399 -22.62 -23.08 7.38
C VAL A 399 -23.88 -23.70 6.78
N GLY A 400 -24.23 -24.93 7.17
CA GLY A 400 -25.40 -25.64 6.63
C GLY A 400 -25.20 -26.12 5.18
N ARG A 401 -23.97 -26.52 4.82
CA ARG A 401 -23.58 -26.97 3.47
C ARG A 401 -22.75 -28.26 3.55
N PRO A 402 -22.71 -29.11 2.51
CA PRO A 402 -21.81 -30.26 2.46
C PRO A 402 -20.32 -29.87 2.56
N PRO A 403 -19.45 -30.69 3.18
CA PRO A 403 -18.02 -30.39 3.34
C PRO A 403 -17.30 -30.06 2.03
N GLU A 404 -17.59 -30.79 0.96
CA GLU A 404 -17.05 -30.57 -0.37
C GLU A 404 -17.48 -29.22 -0.99
N GLU A 405 -18.70 -28.77 -0.75
CA GLU A 405 -19.17 -27.45 -1.20
C GLU A 405 -18.49 -26.32 -0.43
N VAL A 406 -18.27 -26.51 0.87
CA VAL A 406 -17.53 -25.56 1.72
C VAL A 406 -16.08 -25.46 1.28
N ALA A 407 -15.42 -26.60 1.03
CA ALA A 407 -14.07 -26.63 0.50
C ALA A 407 -13.99 -25.95 -0.88
N ALA A 408 -14.94 -26.22 -1.78
CA ALA A 408 -15.03 -25.57 -3.08
C ALA A 408 -15.26 -24.05 -2.97
N GLY A 409 -16.06 -23.62 -1.98
CA GLY A 409 -16.30 -22.22 -1.66
C GLY A 409 -15.04 -21.50 -1.18
N LEU A 410 -14.31 -22.09 -0.23
CA LEU A 410 -13.02 -21.57 0.24
C LEU A 410 -11.99 -21.49 -0.90
N PHE A 411 -11.94 -22.52 -1.77
CA PHE A 411 -11.11 -22.50 -2.97
C PHE A 411 -11.50 -21.35 -3.92
N ALA A 412 -12.80 -21.10 -4.11
CA ALA A 412 -13.27 -20.00 -4.95
C ALA A 412 -12.89 -18.62 -4.39
N ILE A 413 -12.99 -18.43 -3.06
CA ILE A 413 -12.60 -17.19 -2.36
C ILE A 413 -11.10 -16.96 -2.48
N ALA A 414 -10.27 -17.97 -2.22
CA ALA A 414 -8.82 -17.88 -2.37
C ALA A 414 -8.42 -17.44 -3.80
N ASN A 415 -9.02 -18.07 -4.82
CA ASN A 415 -8.78 -17.70 -6.22
C ASN A 415 -9.31 -16.31 -6.57
N HIS A 416 -10.45 -15.90 -6.00
CA HIS A 416 -10.99 -14.55 -6.20
C HIS A 416 -10.04 -13.49 -5.65
N ASN A 417 -9.52 -13.66 -4.43
CA ASN A 417 -8.58 -12.74 -3.82
C ASN A 417 -7.28 -12.62 -4.64
N MET A 418 -6.73 -13.76 -5.11
CA MET A 418 -5.55 -13.76 -6.00
C MET A 418 -5.83 -13.12 -7.36
N ALA A 419 -6.99 -13.40 -7.98
CA ALA A 419 -7.39 -12.76 -9.23
C ALA A 419 -7.57 -11.25 -9.07
N GLU A 420 -8.10 -10.79 -7.93
CA GLU A 420 -8.27 -9.37 -7.67
C GLU A 420 -6.94 -8.63 -7.54
N ALA A 421 -5.95 -9.24 -6.89
CA ALA A 421 -4.59 -8.70 -6.88
C ALA A 421 -3.99 -8.60 -8.29
N ILE A 422 -4.20 -9.61 -9.15
CA ILE A 422 -3.77 -9.53 -10.55
C ILE A 422 -4.47 -8.39 -11.29
N ARG A 423 -5.78 -8.17 -11.07
CA ARG A 423 -6.51 -7.01 -11.61
C ARG A 423 -5.93 -5.69 -11.12
N GLN A 424 -5.60 -5.57 -9.84
CA GLN A 424 -4.99 -4.35 -9.29
C GLN A 424 -3.63 -4.04 -9.94
N VAL A 425 -2.80 -5.05 -10.21
CA VAL A 425 -1.51 -4.86 -10.89
C VAL A 425 -1.66 -4.45 -12.36
N THR A 426 -2.74 -4.87 -13.03
CA THR A 426 -2.92 -4.75 -14.49
C THR A 426 -3.86 -3.61 -14.89
N ILE A 427 -5.06 -3.53 -14.30
CA ILE A 427 -6.13 -2.57 -14.63
C ILE A 427 -5.80 -1.17 -14.12
N ALA A 428 -5.18 -1.03 -12.94
CA ALA A 428 -4.76 0.27 -12.39
C ALA A 428 -3.70 0.99 -13.26
N ARG A 429 -3.29 0.36 -14.37
CA ARG A 429 -2.29 0.82 -15.33
C ARG A 429 -2.82 0.85 -16.77
N GLY A 430 -4.15 0.77 -16.94
CA GLY A 430 -4.84 1.02 -18.20
C GLY A 430 -4.78 -0.11 -19.23
N ARG A 431 -4.56 -1.37 -18.81
CA ARG A 431 -4.35 -2.51 -19.73
C ARG A 431 -5.26 -3.69 -19.45
N ASP A 432 -5.57 -4.42 -20.51
CA ASP A 432 -6.44 -5.59 -20.50
C ASP A 432 -5.65 -6.87 -20.23
N VAL A 433 -6.00 -7.59 -19.17
CA VAL A 433 -5.39 -8.86 -18.79
C VAL A 433 -5.60 -9.97 -19.81
N ARG A 434 -6.63 -9.87 -20.66
CA ARG A 434 -7.03 -10.92 -21.61
C ARG A 434 -6.03 -11.12 -22.74
N ASP A 435 -5.15 -10.14 -22.95
CA ASP A 435 -4.12 -10.14 -24.00
C ASP A 435 -2.77 -10.71 -23.50
N ASP A 436 -2.58 -10.79 -22.18
CA ASP A 436 -1.38 -11.33 -21.56
C ASP A 436 -1.48 -12.86 -21.37
N ALA A 437 -0.33 -13.55 -21.37
CA ALA A 437 -0.26 -14.94 -20.90
C ALA A 437 0.03 -15.00 -19.39
N LEU A 438 -0.51 -15.98 -18.68
CA LEU A 438 -0.15 -16.23 -17.28
C LEU A 438 1.02 -17.21 -17.21
N VAL A 439 2.19 -16.75 -16.80
CA VAL A 439 3.35 -17.59 -16.51
C VAL A 439 3.25 -18.06 -15.06
N VAL A 440 3.02 -19.35 -14.88
CA VAL A 440 2.69 -19.93 -13.58
C VAL A 440 3.92 -20.60 -12.99
N PHE A 441 4.21 -20.27 -11.73
CA PHE A 441 5.30 -20.85 -10.97
C PHE A 441 4.98 -20.88 -9.47
N GLY A 442 5.93 -21.37 -8.68
CA GLY A 442 5.70 -21.71 -7.28
C GLY A 442 5.04 -23.08 -7.11
N GLY A 443 5.25 -23.72 -5.96
CA GLY A 443 4.83 -25.10 -5.72
C GLY A 443 3.30 -25.31 -5.73
N ALA A 444 2.52 -24.26 -5.45
CA ALA A 444 1.06 -24.32 -5.42
C ALA A 444 0.39 -23.70 -6.67
N GLY A 445 1.12 -22.97 -7.51
CA GLY A 445 0.53 -22.16 -8.59
C GLY A 445 -0.26 -22.99 -9.61
N GLY A 446 0.27 -24.15 -9.99
CA GLY A 446 -0.38 -25.06 -10.93
C GLY A 446 -1.70 -25.66 -10.44
N GLN A 447 -1.98 -25.59 -9.14
CA GLN A 447 -3.23 -26.07 -8.55
C GLN A 447 -4.37 -25.05 -8.70
N HIS A 448 -4.04 -23.77 -8.94
CA HIS A 448 -4.98 -22.64 -8.96
C HIS A 448 -5.09 -21.94 -10.34
N ALA A 449 -4.06 -22.08 -11.18
CA ALA A 449 -3.91 -21.35 -12.44
C ALA A 449 -5.15 -21.33 -13.34
N CYS A 450 -5.76 -22.49 -13.63
CA CYS A 450 -6.96 -22.56 -14.49
C CYS A 450 -8.17 -21.81 -13.89
N ALA A 451 -8.32 -21.83 -12.56
CA ALA A 451 -9.41 -21.13 -11.88
C ALA A 451 -9.24 -19.61 -11.97
N ILE A 452 -8.02 -19.12 -11.75
CA ILE A 452 -7.65 -17.71 -11.85
C ILE A 452 -7.78 -17.21 -13.30
N ALA A 453 -7.19 -17.94 -14.26
CA ALA A 453 -7.26 -17.59 -15.68
C ALA A 453 -8.70 -17.49 -16.17
N ARG A 454 -9.58 -18.39 -15.72
CA ARG A 454 -11.01 -18.35 -16.03
C ARG A 454 -11.68 -17.09 -15.49
N GLN A 455 -11.38 -16.67 -14.26
CA GLN A 455 -11.94 -15.45 -13.67
C GLN A 455 -11.43 -14.15 -14.34
N LEU A 456 -10.19 -14.17 -14.84
CA LEU A 456 -9.56 -13.02 -15.51
C LEU A 456 -9.83 -13.00 -17.02
N GLY A 457 -10.31 -14.10 -17.61
CA GLY A 457 -10.43 -14.23 -19.06
C GLY A 457 -9.10 -14.44 -19.79
N ILE A 458 -8.05 -14.83 -19.07
CA ILE A 458 -6.74 -15.16 -19.66
C ILE A 458 -6.86 -16.47 -20.43
N ARG A 459 -6.40 -16.46 -21.69
CA ARG A 459 -6.56 -17.60 -22.61
C ARG A 459 -5.38 -18.58 -22.57
N THR A 460 -4.20 -18.10 -22.21
CA THR A 460 -2.95 -18.87 -22.31
C THR A 460 -2.24 -18.89 -20.96
N LEU A 461 -2.00 -20.09 -20.45
CA LEU A 461 -1.18 -20.38 -19.29
C LEU A 461 0.11 -21.03 -19.78
N LEU A 462 1.25 -20.62 -19.25
CA LEU A 462 2.56 -21.16 -19.62
C LEU A 462 3.26 -21.72 -18.37
N PHE A 463 3.69 -22.97 -18.45
CA PHE A 463 4.50 -23.60 -17.41
C PHE A 463 5.84 -24.06 -18.00
N HIS A 464 6.90 -23.80 -17.25
CA HIS A 464 8.23 -24.34 -17.50
C HIS A 464 8.45 -25.56 -16.60
N ARG A 465 9.28 -26.52 -17.01
CA ARG A 465 9.64 -27.72 -16.22
C ARG A 465 10.29 -27.42 -14.87
N PHE A 466 10.69 -26.16 -14.66
CA PHE A 466 11.26 -25.65 -13.43
C PHE A 466 10.26 -24.73 -12.71
N ALA A 467 8.95 -24.83 -12.97
CA ALA A 467 7.93 -23.97 -12.37
C ALA A 467 8.04 -23.92 -10.83
N GLY A 468 8.30 -25.04 -10.17
CA GLY A 468 8.46 -25.07 -8.71
C GLY A 468 9.80 -24.53 -8.18
N VAL A 469 10.74 -24.15 -9.06
CA VAL A 469 12.06 -23.56 -8.74
C VAL A 469 12.41 -22.41 -9.70
N LEU A 470 11.39 -21.73 -10.25
CA LEU A 470 11.56 -20.83 -11.39
C LEU A 470 12.36 -19.58 -11.04
N SER A 471 12.25 -19.11 -9.79
CA SER A 471 13.03 -17.99 -9.27
C SER A 471 14.53 -18.28 -9.34
N ALA A 472 14.96 -19.47 -8.92
CA ALA A 472 16.36 -19.89 -9.06
C ALA A 472 16.79 -19.98 -10.54
N TYR A 473 15.93 -20.45 -11.44
CA TYR A 473 16.20 -20.40 -12.89
C TYR A 473 16.36 -18.96 -13.40
N GLY A 474 15.51 -18.03 -12.93
CA GLY A 474 15.60 -16.60 -13.19
C GLY A 474 16.93 -15.97 -12.76
N MET A 475 17.51 -16.41 -11.64
CA MET A 475 18.87 -15.99 -11.22
C MET A 475 19.91 -16.32 -12.29
N GLY A 476 19.78 -17.48 -12.94
CA GLY A 476 20.64 -17.92 -14.04
C GLY A 476 20.52 -17.07 -15.30
N LEU A 477 19.38 -16.43 -15.50
CA LEU A 477 19.05 -15.62 -16.68
C LEU A 477 19.35 -14.12 -16.48
N ALA A 478 19.47 -13.67 -15.24
CA ALA A 478 19.63 -12.26 -14.92
C ALA A 478 20.97 -11.68 -15.41
N ASP A 479 20.90 -10.41 -15.82
CA ASP A 479 22.07 -9.59 -16.15
C ASP A 479 22.70 -9.00 -14.89
N VAL A 480 23.95 -8.57 -14.98
CA VAL A 480 24.59 -7.80 -13.90
C VAL A 480 24.30 -6.32 -14.12
N THR A 481 23.77 -5.65 -13.10
CA THR A 481 23.29 -4.27 -13.24
C THR A 481 23.87 -3.35 -12.18
N TRP A 482 24.04 -2.08 -12.55
CA TRP A 482 24.28 -0.99 -11.63
C TRP A 482 23.23 0.10 -11.87
N HIS A 483 22.70 0.65 -10.77
CA HIS A 483 21.73 1.73 -10.81
C HIS A 483 22.30 2.98 -10.14
N GLY A 484 22.15 4.11 -10.81
CA GLY A 484 22.47 5.43 -10.29
C GLY A 484 21.30 6.38 -10.47
N GLU A 485 21.11 7.25 -9.49
CA GLU A 485 20.09 8.29 -9.48
C GLU A 485 20.65 9.60 -8.94
N ALA A 486 20.01 10.70 -9.31
CA ALA A 486 20.29 12.02 -8.76
C ALA A 486 19.04 12.91 -8.85
N ASP A 487 18.82 13.74 -7.84
CA ASP A 487 17.86 14.85 -7.92
C ASP A 487 18.21 15.75 -9.11
N ALA A 488 17.21 16.10 -9.91
CA ALA A 488 17.35 17.03 -11.01
C ALA A 488 17.07 18.48 -10.59
N GLY A 489 16.61 18.74 -9.37
CA GLY A 489 16.37 20.11 -8.90
C GLY A 489 15.16 20.79 -9.55
N ARG A 490 14.19 20.02 -10.04
CA ARG A 490 12.95 20.51 -10.69
C ARG A 490 13.22 21.36 -11.94
N LEU A 491 14.19 20.96 -12.77
CA LEU A 491 14.49 21.64 -14.04
C LEU A 491 13.26 21.69 -14.93
N ALA A 492 12.95 22.86 -15.49
CA ALA A 492 11.86 22.99 -16.47
C ALA A 492 12.23 22.29 -17.78
N VAL A 493 11.25 21.64 -18.41
CA VAL A 493 11.43 21.08 -19.76
C VAL A 493 11.29 22.19 -20.79
N ASP A 494 12.42 22.83 -21.10
CA ASP A 494 12.58 23.91 -22.09
C ASP A 494 13.72 23.62 -23.08
N ALA A 495 13.99 24.55 -24.01
CA ALA A 495 14.98 24.37 -25.06
C ALA A 495 16.41 24.07 -24.55
N GLY A 496 16.76 24.42 -23.30
CA GLY A 496 18.07 24.17 -22.70
C GLY A 496 18.20 22.83 -21.99
N ILE A 497 17.11 22.04 -21.88
CA ILE A 497 17.04 20.87 -20.99
C ILE A 497 18.11 19.81 -21.28
N ALA A 498 18.43 19.56 -22.56
CA ALA A 498 19.41 18.56 -22.94
C ALA A 498 20.81 18.87 -22.36
N GLY A 499 21.23 20.14 -22.44
CA GLY A 499 22.51 20.60 -21.87
C GLY A 499 22.53 20.56 -20.34
N ALA A 500 21.39 20.80 -19.69
CA ALA A 500 21.28 20.75 -18.24
C ALA A 500 21.36 19.32 -17.68
N LEU A 501 20.88 18.32 -18.42
CA LEU A 501 20.85 16.91 -17.98
C LEU A 501 22.16 16.16 -18.22
N GLU A 502 22.91 16.49 -19.28
CA GLU A 502 24.09 15.74 -19.70
C GLU A 502 25.16 15.56 -18.61
N PRO A 503 25.52 16.57 -17.78
CA PRO A 503 26.51 16.39 -16.72
C PRO A 503 26.11 15.30 -15.71
N ALA A 504 24.82 15.23 -15.36
CA ALA A 504 24.30 14.22 -14.44
C ALA A 504 24.37 12.81 -15.07
N PHE A 505 23.95 12.68 -16.33
CA PHE A 505 24.05 11.42 -17.08
C PHE A 505 25.48 10.94 -17.23
N ALA A 506 26.41 11.80 -17.65
CA ALA A 506 27.81 11.46 -17.86
C ALA A 506 28.46 10.96 -16.56
N ARG A 507 28.23 11.65 -15.44
CA ARG A 507 28.75 11.26 -14.12
C ARG A 507 28.22 9.89 -13.67
N LEU A 508 26.90 9.69 -13.73
CA LEU A 508 26.29 8.43 -13.31
C LEU A 508 26.71 7.26 -14.22
N ALA A 509 26.73 7.47 -15.54
CA ALA A 509 27.14 6.44 -16.51
C ALA A 509 28.62 6.07 -16.36
N ALA A 510 29.50 7.03 -16.06
CA ALA A 510 30.90 6.75 -15.77
C ALA A 510 31.06 5.87 -14.51
N ALA A 511 30.33 6.18 -13.44
CA ALA A 511 30.34 5.39 -12.22
C ALA A 511 29.84 3.95 -12.45
N GLY A 512 28.74 3.77 -13.17
CA GLY A 512 28.21 2.45 -13.50
C GLY A 512 29.16 1.62 -14.36
N ARG A 513 29.77 2.22 -15.39
CA ARG A 513 30.79 1.53 -16.23
C ARG A 513 32.02 1.13 -15.41
N ALA A 514 32.48 1.99 -14.50
CA ALA A 514 33.60 1.66 -13.62
C ALA A 514 33.26 0.50 -12.67
N ALA A 515 32.05 0.49 -12.10
CA ALA A 515 31.58 -0.58 -11.23
C ALA A 515 31.56 -1.95 -11.94
N LEU A 516 31.00 -2.03 -13.15
CA LEU A 516 30.92 -3.29 -13.90
C LEU A 516 32.29 -3.74 -14.45
N ARG A 517 33.19 -2.83 -14.81
CA ARG A 517 34.57 -3.19 -15.17
C ARG A 517 35.32 -3.82 -14.00
N ALA A 518 35.13 -3.29 -12.79
CA ALA A 518 35.70 -3.88 -11.58
C ALA A 518 35.14 -5.27 -11.26
N ASP A 519 33.95 -5.60 -11.78
CA ASP A 519 33.33 -6.94 -11.69
C ASP A 519 33.78 -7.88 -12.83
N GLY A 520 34.73 -7.43 -13.66
CA GLY A 520 35.38 -8.24 -14.71
C GLY A 520 34.77 -8.13 -16.11
N PHE A 521 33.82 -7.22 -16.34
CA PHE A 521 33.18 -7.05 -17.65
C PHE A 521 33.97 -6.11 -18.58
N THR A 522 34.00 -6.47 -19.86
CA THR A 522 34.66 -5.69 -20.92
C THR A 522 33.73 -4.58 -21.45
N PRO A 523 34.27 -3.48 -22.03
CA PRO A 523 33.46 -2.36 -22.51
C PRO A 523 32.37 -2.72 -23.52
N ASP A 524 32.61 -3.71 -24.39
CA ASP A 524 31.65 -4.20 -25.40
C ASP A 524 30.48 -5.00 -24.81
N GLN A 525 30.63 -5.49 -23.56
CA GLN A 525 29.57 -6.18 -22.82
C GLN A 525 28.68 -5.22 -22.03
N ILE A 526 29.09 -3.94 -21.91
CA ILE A 526 28.45 -2.96 -21.04
C ILE A 526 27.63 -1.97 -21.86
N HIS A 527 26.36 -1.84 -21.52
CA HIS A 527 25.44 -0.87 -22.11
C HIS A 527 24.82 0.03 -21.04
N THR A 528 24.40 1.23 -21.43
CA THR A 528 23.81 2.21 -20.52
C THR A 528 22.43 2.62 -21.04
N VAL A 529 21.45 2.67 -20.14
CA VAL A 529 20.11 3.20 -20.38
C VAL A 529 19.93 4.47 -19.54
N ARG A 530 19.43 5.53 -20.17
CA ARG A 530 19.18 6.84 -19.57
C ARG A 530 17.67 7.05 -19.40
N ARG A 531 17.27 7.58 -18.25
CA ARG A 531 15.87 7.92 -17.94
C ARG A 531 15.78 9.26 -17.21
N VAL A 532 14.66 9.95 -17.41
CA VAL A 532 14.25 11.09 -16.58
C VAL A 532 12.87 10.83 -15.99
N ASP A 533 12.69 11.30 -14.78
CA ASP A 533 11.41 11.29 -14.07
C ASP A 533 10.71 12.63 -14.31
N LEU A 534 9.70 12.64 -15.19
CA LEU A 534 8.99 13.86 -15.61
C LEU A 534 7.67 14.02 -14.89
N ARG A 535 7.27 15.25 -14.58
CA ARG A 535 5.97 15.53 -13.96
C ARG A 535 5.47 16.91 -14.38
N TYR A 536 4.15 17.10 -14.32
CA TYR A 536 3.59 18.45 -14.45
C TYR A 536 4.02 19.29 -13.25
N ARG A 537 4.36 20.56 -13.45
CA ARG A 537 4.68 21.48 -12.35
C ARG A 537 3.52 21.53 -11.36
N GLY A 538 3.83 21.43 -10.07
CA GLY A 538 2.83 21.31 -9.00
C GLY A 538 2.40 19.86 -8.70
N THR A 539 2.83 18.89 -9.52
CA THR A 539 2.64 17.45 -9.26
C THR A 539 3.89 16.79 -8.65
N GLU A 540 3.70 15.69 -7.91
CA GLU A 540 4.79 14.92 -7.29
C GLU A 540 4.91 13.48 -7.77
N THR A 541 3.98 13.00 -8.59
CA THR A 541 4.10 11.65 -9.18
C THR A 541 4.85 11.77 -10.49
N PRO A 542 6.16 11.46 -10.53
CA PRO A 542 6.86 11.43 -11.80
C PRO A 542 6.42 10.23 -12.63
N ILE A 543 6.49 10.41 -13.93
CA ILE A 543 6.41 9.36 -14.93
C ILE A 543 7.82 9.19 -15.50
N PRO A 544 8.44 8.00 -15.34
CA PRO A 544 9.75 7.74 -15.93
C PRO A 544 9.63 7.66 -17.45
N VAL A 545 10.51 8.38 -18.14
CA VAL A 545 10.62 8.39 -19.61
C VAL A 545 12.05 8.04 -20.00
N ASP A 546 12.19 7.10 -20.93
CA ASP A 546 13.49 6.74 -21.52
C ASP A 546 13.99 7.92 -22.38
N VAL A 547 15.28 8.22 -22.27
CA VAL A 547 15.92 9.35 -22.96
C VAL A 547 16.98 8.82 -23.91
N ASP A 548 16.88 9.20 -25.18
CA ASP A 548 17.94 8.97 -26.16
C ASP A 548 18.91 10.16 -26.20
N ASP A 549 20.07 10.00 -26.85
CA ASP A 549 21.10 11.05 -26.94
C ASP A 549 20.64 12.28 -27.78
N ARG A 550 19.45 12.27 -28.36
CA ARG A 550 18.90 13.34 -29.23
C ARG A 550 17.65 14.00 -28.65
N ALA A 551 17.20 13.60 -27.46
CA ALA A 551 15.94 14.07 -26.90
C ALA A 551 16.00 15.57 -26.58
N ASP A 552 15.13 16.34 -27.22
CA ASP A 552 14.89 17.75 -26.94
C ASP A 552 13.63 17.94 -26.07
N ALA A 553 13.30 19.19 -25.77
CA ALA A 553 12.13 19.53 -24.96
C ALA A 553 10.81 19.00 -25.55
N ALA A 554 10.68 19.02 -26.88
CA ALA A 554 9.46 18.60 -27.56
C ALA A 554 9.29 17.08 -27.49
N ALA A 555 10.36 16.32 -27.70
CA ALA A 555 10.38 14.87 -27.57
C ALA A 555 10.03 14.43 -26.13
N LEU A 556 10.65 15.05 -25.12
CA LEU A 556 10.36 14.75 -23.70
C LEU A 556 8.91 15.07 -23.35
N ARG A 557 8.37 16.20 -23.80
CA ARG A 557 6.96 16.56 -23.59
C ARG A 557 6.02 15.55 -24.22
N ALA A 558 6.21 15.22 -25.51
CA ALA A 558 5.35 14.28 -26.21
C ALA A 558 5.36 12.89 -25.57
N ALA A 559 6.54 12.40 -25.16
CA ALA A 559 6.68 11.13 -24.47
C ALA A 559 5.99 11.13 -23.10
N PHE A 560 6.12 12.22 -22.34
CA PHE A 560 5.44 12.39 -21.05
C PHE A 560 3.92 12.47 -21.20
N GLU A 561 3.41 13.31 -22.09
CA GLU A 561 1.97 13.49 -22.31
C GLU A 561 1.31 12.20 -22.78
N ALA A 562 1.94 11.47 -23.72
CA ALA A 562 1.47 10.16 -24.15
C ALA A 562 1.48 9.12 -23.01
N ALA A 563 2.48 9.17 -22.12
CA ALA A 563 2.51 8.29 -20.95
C ALA A 563 1.46 8.67 -19.91
N HIS A 564 1.22 9.97 -19.70
CA HIS A 564 0.18 10.49 -18.82
C HIS A 564 -1.22 10.10 -19.31
N GLU A 565 -1.50 10.22 -20.61
CA GLU A 565 -2.78 9.84 -21.21
C GLU A 565 -3.04 8.33 -21.09
N ARG A 566 -2.03 7.47 -21.33
CA ARG A 566 -2.18 6.02 -21.13
C ARG A 566 -2.49 5.66 -19.67
N LEU A 567 -1.86 6.33 -18.71
CA LEU A 567 -2.00 6.02 -17.29
C LEU A 567 -3.28 6.58 -16.68
N PHE A 568 -3.73 7.75 -17.14
CA PHE A 568 -4.78 8.55 -16.49
C PHE A 568 -5.98 8.87 -17.37
N GLY A 569 -5.91 8.57 -18.67
CA GLY A 569 -6.98 8.83 -19.64
C GLY A 569 -7.07 10.27 -20.13
N TYR A 570 -6.11 11.13 -19.79
CA TYR A 570 -6.03 12.51 -20.28
C TYR A 570 -4.59 13.03 -20.24
N ALA A 571 -4.30 14.09 -20.99
CA ALA A 571 -3.10 14.93 -20.85
C ALA A 571 -3.52 16.39 -20.56
N ARG A 572 -2.58 17.24 -20.14
CA ARG A 572 -2.81 18.67 -19.87
C ARG A 572 -2.00 19.50 -20.88
N PRO A 573 -2.50 19.70 -22.11
CA PRO A 573 -1.79 20.48 -23.13
C PRO A 573 -1.40 21.85 -22.59
N GLY A 574 -0.13 22.23 -22.77
CA GLY A 574 0.38 23.53 -22.35
C GLY A 574 0.78 23.66 -20.88
N HIS A 575 0.44 22.70 -20.00
CA HIS A 575 0.88 22.76 -18.61
C HIS A 575 2.41 22.57 -18.53
N PRO A 576 3.14 23.36 -17.69
CA PRO A 576 4.59 23.22 -17.57
C PRO A 576 5.01 21.84 -17.06
N ILE A 577 6.10 21.29 -17.58
CA ILE A 577 6.68 20.00 -17.16
C ILE A 577 8.04 20.27 -16.52
N GLU A 578 8.36 19.55 -15.45
CA GLU A 578 9.66 19.59 -14.77
C GLU A 578 10.27 18.19 -14.64
N VAL A 579 11.60 18.14 -14.55
CA VAL A 579 12.38 16.92 -14.27
C VAL A 579 12.60 16.81 -12.77
N ALA A 580 12.10 15.74 -12.16
CA ALA A 580 12.29 15.46 -10.74
C ALA A 580 13.62 14.75 -10.47
N ALA A 581 13.97 13.76 -11.29
CA ALA A 581 15.19 12.98 -11.10
C ALA A 581 15.80 12.51 -12.44
N VAL A 582 17.11 12.28 -12.40
CA VAL A 582 17.88 11.65 -13.48
C VAL A 582 18.27 10.25 -13.05
N ARG A 583 18.05 9.25 -13.92
CA ARG A 583 18.36 7.85 -13.62
C ARG A 583 19.22 7.23 -14.72
N VAL A 584 20.21 6.44 -14.29
CA VAL A 584 21.08 5.66 -15.18
C VAL A 584 21.10 4.21 -14.74
N GLU A 585 20.84 3.32 -15.68
CA GLU A 585 20.99 1.87 -15.52
C GLU A 585 22.15 1.41 -16.42
N THR A 586 23.18 0.83 -15.82
CA THR A 586 24.29 0.22 -16.57
C THR A 586 24.16 -1.29 -16.48
N ILE A 587 24.16 -1.97 -17.62
CA ILE A 587 23.83 -3.39 -17.75
C ILE A 587 25.02 -4.09 -18.42
N ALA A 588 25.51 -5.15 -17.78
CA ALA A 588 26.44 -6.09 -18.39
C ALA A 588 25.70 -7.38 -18.75
N ARG A 589 25.62 -7.66 -20.06
CA ARG A 589 24.97 -8.87 -20.56
C ARG A 589 25.95 -10.04 -20.51
N ALA A 590 25.62 -11.05 -19.71
CA ALA A 590 26.45 -12.24 -19.59
C ALA A 590 26.27 -13.21 -20.78
N ARG A 591 25.20 -13.07 -21.58
CA ARG A 591 24.87 -13.96 -22.70
C ARG A 591 24.16 -13.20 -23.84
N PRO A 592 24.38 -13.55 -25.12
CA PRO A 592 23.54 -13.06 -26.21
C PRO A 592 22.07 -13.47 -26.02
N PRO A 593 21.10 -12.71 -26.57
CA PRO A 593 19.69 -13.06 -26.52
C PRO A 593 19.44 -14.45 -27.09
N ASP A 594 18.68 -15.29 -26.38
CA ASP A 594 18.30 -16.61 -26.89
C ASP A 594 17.38 -16.50 -28.11
N ALA A 595 17.48 -17.47 -29.02
CA ALA A 595 16.66 -17.53 -30.22
C ALA A 595 15.18 -17.67 -29.83
N ARG A 596 14.29 -16.97 -30.55
CA ARG A 596 12.83 -17.12 -30.36
C ARG A 596 12.41 -18.57 -30.61
N ARG A 597 11.62 -19.12 -29.68
CA ARG A 597 10.98 -20.44 -29.78
C ARG A 597 9.47 -20.27 -29.52
N PRO A 598 8.69 -19.91 -30.55
CA PRO A 598 7.26 -19.67 -30.44
C PRO A 598 6.50 -20.85 -29.81
N LEU A 599 5.34 -20.58 -29.19
CA LEU A 599 4.44 -21.60 -28.65
C LEU A 599 3.66 -22.33 -29.76
N VAL A 600 4.37 -22.89 -30.73
CA VAL A 600 3.77 -23.75 -31.77
C VAL A 600 3.95 -25.19 -31.32
N ALA A 601 2.82 -25.84 -30.99
CA ALA A 601 2.85 -27.27 -30.68
C ALA A 601 3.32 -28.03 -31.94
N PRO A 602 4.25 -29.00 -31.81
CA PRO A 602 4.61 -29.92 -32.88
C PRO A 602 3.41 -30.70 -33.41
N ALA A 603 3.61 -31.46 -34.48
CA ALA A 603 2.60 -32.39 -34.99
C ALA A 603 1.99 -33.23 -33.86
N GLU A 604 0.67 -33.37 -33.87
CA GLU A 604 -0.08 -33.95 -32.77
C GLU A 604 0.36 -35.40 -32.51
N ARG A 605 0.55 -35.71 -31.23
CA ARG A 605 0.90 -37.05 -30.77
C ARG A 605 -0.13 -37.55 -29.77
N PRO A 606 -0.43 -38.86 -29.76
CA PRO A 606 -1.32 -39.43 -28.77
C PRO A 606 -0.72 -39.26 -27.37
N ALA A 607 -1.58 -39.02 -26.38
CA ALA A 607 -1.16 -39.01 -24.98
C ALA A 607 -0.65 -40.41 -24.57
N PRO A 608 0.40 -40.48 -23.72
CA PRO A 608 0.83 -41.77 -23.17
C PRO A 608 -0.26 -42.36 -22.25
N PRO A 609 -0.18 -43.64 -21.86
CA PRO A 609 -1.02 -44.19 -20.80
C PRO A 609 -0.86 -43.38 -19.49
N PRO A 610 -1.95 -43.10 -18.76
CA PRO A 610 -1.84 -42.41 -17.48
C PRO A 610 -1.17 -43.31 -16.43
N LEU A 611 -0.43 -42.70 -15.50
CA LEU A 611 0.17 -43.41 -14.36
C LEU A 611 -0.89 -44.06 -13.47
N ARG A 612 -1.99 -43.32 -13.26
CA ARG A 612 -3.18 -43.76 -12.53
C ARG A 612 -4.34 -42.81 -12.84
N ARG A 613 -5.51 -43.11 -12.27
CA ARG A 613 -6.68 -42.21 -12.25
C ARG A 613 -7.01 -41.85 -10.81
N THR A 614 -7.53 -40.64 -10.58
CA THR A 614 -7.87 -40.12 -9.25
C THR A 614 -9.07 -39.20 -9.33
N ARG A 615 -9.73 -38.95 -8.18
CA ARG A 615 -10.84 -38.00 -8.10
C ARG A 615 -10.32 -36.59 -7.89
N VAL A 616 -10.82 -35.64 -8.68
CA VAL A 616 -10.58 -34.19 -8.51
C VAL A 616 -11.90 -33.44 -8.60
N TRP A 617 -12.06 -32.42 -7.76
CA TRP A 617 -13.23 -31.55 -7.83
C TRP A 617 -13.11 -30.58 -9.00
N ALA A 618 -14.01 -30.71 -9.97
CA ALA A 618 -14.08 -29.84 -11.13
C ALA A 618 -15.51 -29.74 -11.68
N GLY A 619 -15.94 -28.51 -12.00
CA GLY A 619 -17.31 -28.27 -12.49
C GLY A 619 -18.38 -28.63 -11.46
N ASP A 620 -18.16 -28.25 -10.20
CA ASP A 620 -19.08 -28.43 -9.07
C ASP A 620 -19.39 -29.90 -8.71
N ARG A 621 -18.48 -30.82 -9.06
CA ARG A 621 -18.55 -32.24 -8.68
C ARG A 621 -17.17 -32.88 -8.69
N PHE A 622 -17.05 -34.05 -8.06
CA PHE A 622 -15.89 -34.92 -8.27
C PHE A 622 -15.95 -35.57 -9.66
N CYS A 623 -14.83 -35.53 -10.37
CA CYS A 623 -14.62 -36.19 -11.64
C CYS A 623 -13.37 -37.08 -11.58
N ASP A 624 -13.36 -38.13 -12.40
CA ASP A 624 -12.25 -39.05 -12.49
C ASP A 624 -11.23 -38.54 -13.53
N ALA A 625 -10.04 -38.19 -13.06
CA ALA A 625 -9.00 -37.53 -13.84
C ALA A 625 -7.75 -38.42 -14.01
N PRO A 626 -7.22 -38.56 -15.24
CA PRO A 626 -5.94 -39.23 -15.46
C PRO A 626 -4.78 -38.40 -14.89
N VAL A 627 -3.78 -39.09 -14.35
CA VAL A 627 -2.54 -38.52 -13.83
C VAL A 627 -1.38 -38.88 -14.77
N TYR A 628 -0.62 -37.88 -15.23
CA TYR A 628 0.53 -38.06 -16.11
C TYR A 628 1.82 -37.57 -15.44
N ALA A 629 2.94 -38.25 -15.65
CA ALA A 629 4.27 -37.71 -15.38
C ALA A 629 4.64 -36.71 -16.47
N ARG A 630 5.21 -35.57 -16.11
CA ARG A 630 5.66 -34.56 -17.08
C ARG A 630 6.69 -35.11 -18.07
N GLU A 631 7.57 -35.99 -17.60
CA GLU A 631 8.67 -36.58 -18.37
C GLU A 631 8.18 -37.56 -19.44
N SER A 632 6.95 -38.10 -19.30
CA SER A 632 6.35 -38.97 -20.31
C SER A 632 5.64 -38.20 -21.43
N LEU A 633 5.49 -36.87 -21.30
CA LEU A 633 4.81 -36.02 -22.29
C LEU A 633 5.78 -35.57 -23.38
N ALA A 634 5.83 -36.32 -24.49
CA ALA A 634 6.61 -35.92 -25.65
C ALA A 634 6.07 -34.62 -26.30
N PRO A 635 6.93 -33.80 -26.93
CA PRO A 635 6.47 -32.63 -27.69
C PRO A 635 5.40 -33.01 -28.73
N GLY A 636 4.30 -32.26 -28.76
CA GLY A 636 3.12 -32.52 -29.61
C GLY A 636 1.96 -33.25 -28.91
N VAL A 637 2.16 -33.78 -27.70
CA VAL A 637 1.07 -34.39 -26.90
C VAL A 637 0.04 -33.34 -26.50
N ARG A 638 -1.25 -33.69 -26.65
CA ARG A 638 -2.40 -32.88 -26.23
C ARG A 638 -3.28 -33.63 -25.23
N ILE A 639 -3.69 -32.95 -24.16
CA ILE A 639 -4.54 -33.52 -23.10
C ILE A 639 -5.65 -32.54 -22.76
N ALA A 640 -6.91 -32.96 -22.91
CA ALA A 640 -8.06 -32.19 -22.46
C ALA A 640 -8.27 -32.37 -20.95
N GLY A 641 -8.65 -31.30 -20.24
CA GLY A 641 -9.06 -31.37 -18.84
C GLY A 641 -10.41 -32.08 -18.66
N PRO A 642 -10.69 -32.69 -17.50
CA PRO A 642 -9.89 -32.67 -16.27
C PRO A 642 -8.70 -33.62 -16.33
N ALA A 643 -7.49 -33.14 -16.01
CA ALA A 643 -6.27 -33.95 -15.94
C ALA A 643 -5.29 -33.38 -14.91
N ILE A 644 -4.40 -34.23 -14.39
CA ILE A 644 -3.32 -33.82 -13.48
C ILE A 644 -1.99 -34.21 -14.11
N VAL A 645 -1.06 -33.25 -14.15
CA VAL A 645 0.34 -33.51 -14.52
C VAL A 645 1.20 -33.31 -13.28
N VAL A 646 1.92 -34.37 -12.89
CA VAL A 646 2.87 -34.32 -11.78
C VAL A 646 4.28 -34.06 -12.32
N GLU A 647 4.97 -33.16 -11.64
CA GLU A 647 6.36 -32.77 -11.91
C GLU A 647 7.19 -33.00 -10.65
N ASP A 648 8.50 -33.13 -10.79
CA ASP A 648 9.42 -33.24 -9.64
C ASP A 648 9.30 -32.06 -8.66
N THR A 649 8.83 -30.91 -9.13
CA THR A 649 8.77 -29.65 -8.37
C THR A 649 7.35 -29.12 -8.13
N GLY A 650 6.30 -29.80 -8.59
CA GLY A 650 4.93 -29.32 -8.44
C GLY A 650 3.85 -30.17 -9.11
N THR A 651 2.62 -29.66 -9.06
CA THR A 651 1.44 -30.31 -9.64
C THR A 651 0.65 -29.31 -10.48
N VAL A 652 0.39 -29.65 -11.75
CA VAL A 652 -0.44 -28.86 -12.66
C VAL A 652 -1.81 -29.51 -12.79
N VAL A 653 -2.87 -28.77 -12.43
CA VAL A 653 -4.26 -29.20 -12.58
C VAL A 653 -4.86 -28.52 -13.81
N VAL A 654 -5.20 -29.32 -14.82
CA VAL A 654 -5.88 -28.86 -16.03
C VAL A 654 -7.37 -29.01 -15.81
N ASP A 655 -8.06 -27.90 -15.53
CA ASP A 655 -9.51 -27.91 -15.31
C ASP A 655 -10.28 -28.28 -16.61
N PRO A 656 -11.52 -28.78 -16.50
CA PRO A 656 -12.45 -28.83 -17.63
C PRO A 656 -12.57 -27.48 -18.35
N GLY A 657 -12.63 -27.55 -19.67
CA GLY A 657 -12.58 -26.40 -20.57
C GLY A 657 -11.16 -25.98 -20.94
N PHE A 658 -10.11 -26.46 -20.27
CA PHE A 658 -8.73 -26.21 -20.69
C PHE A 658 -8.13 -27.41 -21.40
N ALA A 659 -7.18 -27.15 -22.30
CA ALA A 659 -6.39 -28.17 -22.98
C ALA A 659 -4.90 -27.87 -22.83
N LEU A 660 -4.16 -28.87 -22.39
CA LEU A 660 -2.71 -28.86 -22.28
C LEU A 660 -2.09 -29.30 -23.61
N ALA A 661 -1.03 -28.61 -24.03
CA ALA A 661 -0.16 -29.01 -25.12
C ALA A 661 1.30 -29.01 -24.63
N ALA A 662 2.01 -30.14 -24.84
CA ALA A 662 3.45 -30.21 -24.66
C ALA A 662 4.14 -29.52 -25.85
N ILE A 663 4.73 -28.37 -25.62
CA ILE A 663 5.37 -27.55 -26.67
C ILE A 663 6.74 -28.12 -27.00
N ASP A 664 7.55 -28.32 -25.95
CA ASP A 664 8.88 -28.92 -26.04
C ASP A 664 9.23 -29.63 -24.71
N ALA A 665 10.48 -30.05 -24.56
CA ALA A 665 10.96 -30.74 -23.36
C ALA A 665 10.86 -29.89 -22.09
N ASP A 666 10.85 -28.56 -22.21
CA ASP A 666 10.88 -27.63 -21.09
C ASP A 666 9.52 -26.97 -20.85
N ARG A 667 8.66 -26.80 -21.87
CA ARG A 667 7.46 -25.97 -21.79
C ARG A 667 6.16 -26.70 -22.10
N ILE A 668 5.13 -26.46 -21.29
CA ILE A 668 3.73 -26.79 -21.60
C ILE A 668 2.89 -25.52 -21.63
N ALA A 669 1.97 -25.46 -22.60
CA ALA A 669 0.95 -24.43 -22.66
C ALA A 669 -0.40 -25.05 -22.30
N VAL A 670 -1.16 -24.38 -21.43
CA VAL A 670 -2.55 -24.74 -21.15
C VAL A 670 -3.42 -23.61 -21.70
N THR A 671 -4.32 -23.95 -22.61
CA THR A 671 -5.15 -22.99 -23.33
C THR A 671 -6.62 -23.18 -23.01
N ALA A 672 -7.34 -22.07 -22.85
CA ALA A 672 -8.79 -22.10 -22.73
C ALA A 672 -9.40 -22.58 -24.06
N THR A 673 -10.29 -23.57 -24.00
CA THR A 673 -11.07 -24.01 -25.17
C THR A 673 -12.31 -23.14 -25.35
N ALA A 674 -12.97 -23.25 -26.50
CA ALA A 674 -14.26 -22.58 -26.75
C ALA A 674 -15.32 -22.91 -25.67
N ALA A 675 -15.24 -24.10 -25.06
CA ALA A 675 -16.14 -24.51 -23.99
C ALA A 675 -15.91 -23.75 -22.67
N THR A 676 -14.73 -23.15 -22.44
CA THR A 676 -14.46 -22.33 -21.24
C THR A 676 -15.31 -21.06 -21.25
N THR A 677 -15.49 -20.41 -22.40
CA THR A 677 -16.33 -19.22 -22.54
C THR A 677 -17.78 -19.56 -22.16
N THR A 678 -18.30 -20.68 -22.66
CA THR A 678 -19.67 -21.15 -22.39
C THR A 678 -19.87 -21.62 -20.95
N ALA A 679 -18.88 -22.29 -20.34
CA ALA A 679 -18.95 -22.74 -18.95
C ALA A 679 -18.84 -21.58 -17.96
N THR A 680 -18.02 -20.57 -18.26
CA THR A 680 -17.90 -19.35 -17.44
C THR A 680 -19.18 -18.53 -17.53
N ALA A 681 -19.74 -18.36 -18.73
CA ALA A 681 -21.04 -17.72 -18.93
C ALA A 681 -22.18 -18.48 -18.20
N ARG A 682 -22.20 -19.82 -18.25
CA ARG A 682 -23.18 -20.65 -17.52
C ARG A 682 -23.05 -20.57 -16.00
N ARG A 683 -21.81 -20.54 -15.46
CA ARG A 683 -21.60 -20.42 -14.01
C ARG A 683 -21.93 -19.01 -13.50
N ARG A 684 -21.63 -17.98 -14.29
CA ARG A 684 -22.04 -16.59 -14.03
C ARG A 684 -23.57 -16.44 -14.06
N ALA A 685 -24.23 -17.05 -15.05
CA ALA A 685 -25.70 -17.11 -15.13
C ALA A 685 -26.36 -17.95 -14.01
N ARG A 686 -25.56 -18.69 -13.21
CA ARG A 686 -26.03 -19.49 -12.07
C ARG A 686 -25.94 -18.73 -10.74
N ALA A 687 -25.38 -17.52 -10.73
CA ALA A 687 -25.37 -16.67 -9.55
C ALA A 687 -26.83 -16.35 -9.16
N SER A 688 -27.21 -16.76 -7.96
CA SER A 688 -28.56 -16.55 -7.44
C SER A 688 -28.69 -15.15 -6.86
N ASP A 689 -29.90 -14.60 -6.85
CA ASP A 689 -30.23 -13.39 -6.10
C ASP A 689 -30.37 -13.66 -4.58
N ARG A 690 -30.34 -14.93 -4.16
CA ARG A 690 -30.36 -15.34 -2.75
C ARG A 690 -28.99 -15.17 -2.09
N PRO A 691 -28.93 -14.83 -0.80
CA PRO A 691 -27.68 -14.69 -0.08
C PRO A 691 -26.93 -16.03 -0.07
N ASP A 692 -25.67 -15.98 -0.50
CA ASP A 692 -24.75 -17.12 -0.49
C ASP A 692 -23.44 -16.67 0.18
N PRO A 693 -22.94 -17.39 1.19
CA PRO A 693 -21.75 -16.99 1.95
C PRO A 693 -20.49 -16.75 1.11
N VAL A 694 -20.34 -17.47 -0.01
CA VAL A 694 -19.18 -17.34 -0.90
C VAL A 694 -19.34 -16.12 -1.79
N GLN A 695 -20.51 -15.98 -2.42
CA GLN A 695 -20.78 -14.82 -3.27
C GLN A 695 -20.79 -13.51 -2.47
N LEU A 696 -21.28 -13.53 -1.22
CA LEU A 696 -21.29 -12.36 -0.36
C LEU A 696 -19.88 -11.81 -0.14
N GLU A 697 -18.90 -12.68 0.13
CA GLU A 697 -17.50 -12.29 0.27
C GLU A 697 -16.88 -11.83 -1.06
N ILE A 698 -17.22 -12.50 -2.18
CA ILE A 698 -16.78 -12.10 -3.53
C ILE A 698 -17.28 -10.69 -3.89
N PHE A 699 -18.57 -10.40 -3.70
CA PHE A 699 -19.14 -9.09 -4.01
C PHE A 699 -18.64 -8.01 -3.06
N ASN A 700 -18.45 -8.32 -1.77
CA ASN A 700 -17.82 -7.41 -0.82
C ASN A 700 -16.42 -6.96 -1.30
N ASN A 701 -15.55 -7.91 -1.64
CA ASN A 701 -14.21 -7.62 -2.13
C ASN A 701 -14.23 -6.89 -3.48
N ARG A 702 -15.19 -7.22 -4.37
CA ARG A 702 -15.40 -6.52 -5.64
C ARG A 702 -15.76 -5.05 -5.43
N PHE A 703 -16.79 -4.72 -4.65
CA PHE A 703 -17.23 -3.34 -4.46
C PHE A 703 -16.18 -2.49 -3.73
N MET A 704 -15.49 -3.06 -2.74
CA MET A 704 -14.35 -2.41 -2.09
C MET A 704 -13.21 -2.12 -3.06
N SER A 705 -12.86 -3.08 -3.93
CA SER A 705 -11.82 -2.88 -4.96
C SER A 705 -12.18 -1.76 -5.94
N ILE A 706 -13.45 -1.62 -6.32
CA ILE A 706 -13.92 -0.51 -7.17
C ILE A 706 -13.62 0.82 -6.49
N ALA A 707 -14.02 0.98 -5.23
CA ALA A 707 -13.77 2.21 -4.47
C ALA A 707 -12.26 2.49 -4.30
N THR A 708 -11.44 1.48 -4.03
CA THR A 708 -9.98 1.60 -3.94
C THR A 708 -9.35 2.03 -5.26
N GLN A 709 -9.80 1.47 -6.39
CA GLN A 709 -9.33 1.86 -7.73
C GLN A 709 -9.70 3.30 -8.07
N MET A 710 -10.92 3.75 -7.72
CA MET A 710 -11.31 5.16 -7.82
C MET A 710 -10.34 6.06 -7.04
N GLY A 711 -10.02 5.70 -5.80
CA GLY A 711 -9.09 6.46 -4.96
C GLY A 711 -7.66 6.51 -5.51
N ALA A 712 -7.18 5.41 -6.10
CA ALA A 712 -5.88 5.36 -6.76
C ALA A 712 -5.80 6.30 -7.98
N VAL A 713 -6.89 6.39 -8.77
CA VAL A 713 -7.00 7.35 -9.89
C VAL A 713 -7.02 8.78 -9.37
N LEU A 714 -7.85 9.09 -8.36
CA LEU A 714 -7.95 10.42 -7.78
C LEU A 714 -6.59 10.92 -7.26
N ARG A 715 -5.92 10.11 -6.42
CA ARG A 715 -4.61 10.45 -5.86
C ARG A 715 -3.58 10.79 -6.92
N ARG A 716 -3.51 10.03 -8.02
CA ARG A 716 -2.48 10.20 -9.04
C ARG A 716 -2.75 11.38 -9.99
N THR A 717 -4.02 11.81 -10.10
CA THR A 717 -4.45 12.82 -11.07
C THR A 717 -4.71 14.20 -10.46
N ALA A 718 -4.87 14.27 -9.13
CA ALA A 718 -5.06 15.52 -8.39
C ALA A 718 -3.81 16.42 -8.37
N LEU A 719 -4.02 17.73 -8.42
CA LEU A 719 -2.96 18.73 -8.31
C LEU A 719 -2.69 19.13 -6.87
N SER A 720 -3.73 19.23 -6.03
CA SER A 720 -3.55 19.74 -4.66
C SER A 720 -2.72 18.82 -3.77
N THR A 721 -1.92 19.44 -2.90
CA THR A 721 -1.19 18.76 -1.83
C THR A 721 -2.13 17.96 -0.93
N ASN A 722 -3.33 18.50 -0.67
CA ASN A 722 -4.32 17.90 0.23
C ASN A 722 -4.83 16.54 -0.28
N ILE A 723 -5.29 16.45 -1.53
CA ILE A 723 -5.76 15.18 -2.09
C ILE A 723 -4.59 14.24 -2.38
N ARG A 724 -3.51 14.70 -3.02
CA ARG A 724 -2.44 13.82 -3.51
C ARG A 724 -1.52 13.30 -2.40
N GLU A 725 -1.06 14.19 -1.53
CA GLU A 725 0.01 13.89 -0.56
C GLU A 725 -0.56 13.60 0.81
N ARG A 726 -1.51 14.44 1.26
CA ARG A 726 -2.16 14.27 2.55
C ARG A 726 -3.22 13.17 2.54
N LEU A 727 -3.65 12.71 1.35
CA LEU A 727 -4.69 11.71 1.14
C LEU A 727 -6.03 12.12 1.74
N ASP A 728 -6.34 13.41 1.65
CA ASP A 728 -7.56 13.99 2.18
C ASP A 728 -8.71 13.88 1.17
N PHE A 729 -9.10 12.64 0.89
CA PHE A 729 -10.20 12.31 0.00
C PHE A 729 -10.81 10.95 0.35
N SER A 730 -12.04 10.70 -0.09
CA SER A 730 -12.68 9.39 -0.03
C SER A 730 -13.42 9.09 -1.33
N CYS A 731 -13.49 7.82 -1.70
CA CYS A 731 -14.21 7.32 -2.88
C CYS A 731 -15.18 6.22 -2.46
N ALA A 732 -16.38 6.20 -3.03
CA ALA A 732 -17.43 5.28 -2.61
C ALA A 732 -18.41 4.91 -3.74
N VAL A 733 -19.03 3.74 -3.58
CA VAL A 733 -20.10 3.18 -4.41
C VAL A 733 -21.40 3.20 -3.62
N PHE A 734 -22.49 3.58 -4.27
CA PHE A 734 -23.82 3.69 -3.68
C PHE A 734 -24.86 2.94 -4.50
N ASP A 735 -25.88 2.44 -3.82
CA ASP A 735 -27.07 1.88 -4.45
C ASP A 735 -27.93 2.98 -5.11
N ARG A 736 -29.04 2.58 -5.76
CA ARG A 736 -29.96 3.50 -6.46
C ARG A 736 -30.60 4.56 -5.56
N ASP A 737 -30.67 4.30 -4.26
CA ASP A 737 -31.34 5.15 -3.26
C ASP A 737 -30.32 6.05 -2.52
N GLY A 738 -29.05 6.02 -2.94
CA GLY A 738 -27.95 6.75 -2.31
C GLY A 738 -27.44 6.12 -1.00
N GLY A 739 -27.78 4.86 -0.73
CA GLY A 739 -27.22 4.08 0.36
C GLY A 739 -25.77 3.70 0.06
N LEU A 740 -24.87 3.92 1.03
CA LEU A 740 -23.47 3.55 0.91
C LEU A 740 -23.35 2.02 0.86
N VAL A 741 -22.63 1.49 -0.13
CA VAL A 741 -22.37 0.04 -0.29
C VAL A 741 -20.93 -0.29 0.10
N ALA A 742 -19.97 0.46 -0.42
CA ALA A 742 -18.54 0.24 -0.19
C ALA A 742 -17.75 1.54 -0.35
N ASN A 743 -16.61 1.65 0.33
CA ASN A 743 -15.74 2.83 0.30
C ASN A 743 -14.25 2.49 0.41
N ALA A 744 -13.40 3.37 -0.11
CA ALA A 744 -11.97 3.33 0.18
C ALA A 744 -11.70 4.03 1.53
N PRO A 745 -11.13 3.32 2.53
CA PRO A 745 -10.91 3.88 3.86
C PRO A 745 -9.71 4.83 3.86
N HIS A 746 -9.98 6.13 3.84
CA HIS A 746 -8.96 7.17 3.98
C HIS A 746 -9.28 8.12 5.14
N ILE A 747 -10.42 8.80 5.06
CA ILE A 747 -10.83 9.83 6.03
C ILE A 747 -12.21 9.47 6.61
N PRO A 748 -12.32 9.12 7.91
CA PRO A 748 -13.57 8.68 8.51
C PRO A 748 -14.74 9.65 8.39
N VAL A 749 -14.50 10.96 8.53
CA VAL A 749 -15.58 11.96 8.48
C VAL A 749 -16.31 11.99 7.13
N HIS A 750 -15.62 11.71 6.02
CA HIS A 750 -16.24 11.62 4.71
C HIS A 750 -17.24 10.47 4.61
N LEU A 751 -16.96 9.35 5.26
CA LEU A 751 -17.61 8.07 4.95
C LEU A 751 -19.10 8.07 5.35
N GLY A 752 -19.44 8.66 6.49
CA GLY A 752 -20.84 8.78 6.92
C GLY A 752 -21.62 9.91 6.23
N ALA A 753 -20.92 10.98 5.81
CA ALA A 753 -21.55 12.17 5.26
C ALA A 753 -21.87 12.07 3.75
N MET A 754 -21.09 11.31 2.97
CA MET A 754 -21.28 11.23 1.52
C MET A 754 -22.62 10.62 1.08
N GLY A 755 -23.19 9.68 1.84
CA GLY A 755 -24.50 9.11 1.52
C GLY A 755 -25.63 10.16 1.55
N GLU A 756 -25.51 11.13 2.45
CA GLU A 756 -26.44 12.26 2.50
C GLU A 756 -26.27 13.18 1.29
N SER A 757 -25.03 13.49 0.90
CA SER A 757 -24.76 14.29 -0.31
C SER A 757 -25.32 13.65 -1.58
N VAL A 758 -25.25 12.33 -1.73
CA VAL A 758 -25.83 11.62 -2.88
C VAL A 758 -27.35 11.74 -2.87
N ARG A 759 -28.00 11.50 -1.73
CA ARG A 759 -29.48 11.64 -1.59
C ARG A 759 -29.95 13.07 -1.85
N CYS A 760 -29.26 14.08 -1.33
CA CYS A 760 -29.59 15.48 -1.59
C CYS A 760 -29.39 15.86 -3.06
N THR A 761 -28.35 15.31 -3.71
CA THR A 761 -28.13 15.52 -5.16
C THR A 761 -29.27 14.91 -5.98
N LEU A 762 -29.72 13.71 -5.63
CA LEU A 762 -30.87 13.06 -6.27
C LEU A 762 -32.18 13.83 -6.04
N ALA A 763 -32.38 14.39 -4.84
CA ALA A 763 -33.53 15.23 -4.56
C ALA A 763 -33.52 16.54 -5.37
N ALA A 764 -32.35 17.16 -5.55
CA ALA A 764 -32.18 18.37 -6.36
C ALA A 764 -32.29 18.11 -7.87
N HIS A 765 -31.92 16.90 -8.32
CA HIS A 765 -31.96 16.47 -9.71
C HIS A 765 -32.65 15.10 -9.83
N PRO A 766 -33.99 15.04 -9.83
CA PRO A 766 -34.73 13.76 -9.78
C PRO A 766 -34.56 12.86 -11.00
N ASP A 767 -34.19 13.42 -12.16
CA ASP A 767 -33.99 12.68 -13.41
C ASP A 767 -32.62 13.02 -14.06
N PRO A 768 -31.51 12.57 -13.44
CA PRO A 768 -30.18 12.86 -13.95
C PRO A 768 -29.96 12.10 -15.26
N GLN A 769 -29.44 12.79 -16.28
CA GLN A 769 -29.23 12.19 -17.60
C GLN A 769 -27.88 11.43 -17.68
N PRO A 770 -27.76 10.44 -18.58
CA PRO A 770 -26.48 9.75 -18.81
C PRO A 770 -25.33 10.71 -19.13
N GLY A 771 -24.23 10.58 -18.38
CA GLY A 771 -23.04 11.42 -18.56
C GLY A 771 -23.06 12.76 -17.81
N ASP A 772 -24.13 13.07 -17.07
CA ASP A 772 -24.16 14.22 -16.16
C ASP A 772 -23.32 13.94 -14.89
N VAL A 773 -22.73 15.00 -14.32
CA VAL A 773 -21.97 14.94 -13.06
C VAL A 773 -22.25 16.19 -12.24
N TYR A 774 -22.35 16.04 -10.92
CA TYR A 774 -22.71 17.09 -9.98
C TYR A 774 -21.63 17.30 -8.93
N ALA A 775 -21.46 18.53 -8.45
CA ALA A 775 -20.57 18.91 -7.36
C ALA A 775 -21.36 19.56 -6.22
N THR A 776 -21.10 19.15 -4.97
CA THR A 776 -21.73 19.72 -3.79
C THR A 776 -20.77 19.76 -2.59
N ASN A 777 -20.76 20.86 -1.85
CA ASN A 777 -20.06 21.01 -0.57
C ASN A 777 -20.95 21.65 0.52
N ASP A 778 -22.21 21.90 0.20
CA ASP A 778 -23.17 22.55 1.10
C ASP A 778 -23.41 21.71 2.36
N PRO A 779 -23.07 22.23 3.56
CA PRO A 779 -23.28 21.52 4.82
C PRO A 779 -24.74 21.16 5.09
N ALA A 780 -25.69 21.95 4.57
CA ALA A 780 -27.12 21.65 4.65
C ALA A 780 -27.56 20.48 3.75
N ALA A 781 -26.68 20.05 2.83
CA ALA A 781 -26.91 18.96 1.87
C ALA A 781 -25.85 17.84 2.00
N GLY A 782 -25.47 17.52 3.24
CA GLY A 782 -24.54 16.43 3.54
C GLY A 782 -23.05 16.79 3.41
N GLY A 783 -22.71 18.04 3.14
CA GLY A 783 -21.33 18.55 3.24
C GLY A 783 -20.79 18.47 4.67
N SER A 784 -19.49 18.22 4.82
CA SER A 784 -18.79 18.27 6.12
C SER A 784 -18.37 19.71 6.46
N HIS A 785 -17.72 20.36 5.50
CA HIS A 785 -17.40 21.80 5.45
C HIS A 785 -17.09 22.17 3.99
N LEU A 786 -16.89 23.45 3.68
CA LEU A 786 -16.78 23.91 2.29
C LEU A 786 -15.59 23.37 1.49
N PRO A 787 -14.38 23.20 2.05
CA PRO A 787 -13.28 22.62 1.30
C PRO A 787 -13.51 21.18 0.83
N ASP A 788 -14.39 20.43 1.49
CA ASP A 788 -14.70 19.04 1.13
C ASP A 788 -15.77 18.97 0.03
N ILE A 789 -15.34 19.08 -1.22
CA ILE A 789 -16.26 19.01 -2.36
C ILE A 789 -16.55 17.56 -2.72
N THR A 790 -17.83 17.20 -2.72
CA THR A 790 -18.34 15.89 -3.17
C THR A 790 -18.76 15.96 -4.63
N VAL A 791 -18.12 15.17 -5.48
CA VAL A 791 -18.51 14.95 -6.87
C VAL A 791 -19.33 13.67 -6.97
N VAL A 792 -20.56 13.78 -7.47
CA VAL A 792 -21.53 12.68 -7.60
C VAL A 792 -21.77 12.37 -9.08
N THR A 793 -21.57 11.12 -9.46
CA THR A 793 -21.74 10.62 -10.83
C THR A 793 -22.79 9.50 -10.84
N PRO A 794 -23.98 9.77 -11.41
CA PRO A 794 -24.99 8.75 -11.66
C PRO A 794 -24.48 7.68 -12.64
N VAL A 795 -24.87 6.43 -12.41
CA VAL A 795 -24.51 5.29 -13.25
C VAL A 795 -25.77 4.70 -13.85
N HIS A 796 -25.91 4.84 -15.17
CA HIS A 796 -27.02 4.32 -15.94
C HIS A 796 -26.66 3.01 -16.65
N ASP A 797 -27.69 2.21 -16.95
CA ASP A 797 -27.54 1.07 -17.86
C ASP A 797 -27.63 1.49 -19.34
N ASP A 798 -27.49 0.51 -20.26
CA ASP A 798 -27.55 0.74 -21.71
C ASP A 798 -28.90 1.29 -22.21
N ARG A 799 -29.96 1.20 -21.38
CA ARG A 799 -31.28 1.77 -21.67
C ARG A 799 -31.44 3.19 -21.14
N GLY A 800 -30.40 3.75 -20.51
CA GLY A 800 -30.42 5.06 -19.90
C GLY A 800 -31.15 5.09 -18.56
N VAL A 801 -31.40 3.95 -17.91
CA VAL A 801 -32.06 3.90 -16.61
C VAL A 801 -31.02 4.02 -15.50
N LEU A 802 -31.25 4.92 -14.54
CA LEU A 802 -30.39 5.08 -13.37
C LEU A 802 -30.37 3.80 -12.53
N ARG A 803 -29.18 3.26 -12.27
CA ARG A 803 -28.98 2.03 -11.48
C ARG A 803 -28.26 2.28 -10.18
N PHE A 804 -27.18 3.04 -10.19
CA PHE A 804 -26.28 3.21 -9.04
C PHE A 804 -25.66 4.61 -9.05
N PHE A 805 -24.87 4.93 -8.02
CA PHE A 805 -24.01 6.10 -8.03
C PHE A 805 -22.57 5.76 -7.67
N THR A 806 -21.66 6.57 -8.19
CA THR A 806 -20.29 6.67 -7.70
C THR A 806 -20.06 8.08 -7.21
N ALA A 807 -19.35 8.24 -6.10
CA ALA A 807 -18.98 9.56 -5.63
C ALA A 807 -17.57 9.58 -5.05
N SER A 808 -16.96 10.76 -5.11
CA SER A 808 -15.69 11.06 -4.46
C SER A 808 -15.80 12.39 -3.75
N ARG A 809 -15.21 12.48 -2.55
CA ARG A 809 -15.09 13.71 -1.78
C ARG A 809 -13.61 14.02 -1.65
N GLY A 810 -13.20 15.23 -2.00
CA GLY A 810 -11.80 15.67 -1.92
C GLY A 810 -11.72 17.01 -1.20
N HIS A 811 -10.71 17.17 -0.35
CA HIS A 811 -10.45 18.41 0.35
C HIS A 811 -9.63 19.36 -0.54
N HIS A 812 -10.27 20.40 -1.06
CA HIS A 812 -9.61 21.43 -1.86
C HIS A 812 -8.77 22.36 -0.97
N ALA A 813 -7.67 22.88 -1.50
CA ALA A 813 -6.75 23.69 -0.71
C ALA A 813 -7.34 25.03 -0.27
N ASP A 814 -8.16 25.64 -1.12
CA ASP A 814 -8.84 26.90 -0.89
C ASP A 814 -10.06 26.94 -1.80
N VAL A 815 -11.21 27.35 -1.29
CA VAL A 815 -12.46 27.57 -2.03
C VAL A 815 -12.97 29.00 -1.82
N GLY A 816 -12.09 29.90 -1.38
CA GLY A 816 -12.40 31.27 -0.99
C GLY A 816 -12.51 31.45 0.53
N GLY A 817 -13.19 32.51 0.95
CA GLY A 817 -13.38 32.86 2.36
C GLY A 817 -12.41 33.92 2.88
N ILE A 818 -12.69 34.44 4.08
CA ILE A 818 -11.99 35.61 4.65
C ILE A 818 -10.50 35.37 4.92
N THR A 819 -10.08 34.12 5.15
CA THR A 819 -8.67 33.74 5.36
C THR A 819 -8.18 32.71 4.32
N PRO A 820 -6.88 32.69 4.01
CA PRO A 820 -6.28 31.65 3.16
C PRO A 820 -6.49 30.23 3.72
N GLY A 821 -6.78 29.28 2.84
CA GLY A 821 -6.94 27.87 3.19
C GLY A 821 -8.35 27.47 3.62
N SER A 822 -9.32 28.39 3.57
CA SER A 822 -10.75 28.17 3.86
C SER A 822 -11.04 27.52 5.23
N MET A 823 -10.19 27.82 6.22
CA MET A 823 -10.33 27.41 7.62
C MET A 823 -10.28 28.64 8.56
N PRO A 824 -11.14 29.67 8.35
CA PRO A 824 -11.13 30.88 9.15
C PRO A 824 -11.46 30.57 10.62
N PRO A 825 -10.58 30.90 11.58
CA PRO A 825 -10.77 30.53 12.98
C PRO A 825 -11.95 31.23 13.66
N PHE A 826 -12.44 32.33 13.08
CA PHE A 826 -13.48 33.20 13.65
C PHE A 826 -14.70 33.40 12.74
N SER A 827 -14.91 32.55 11.71
CA SER A 827 -16.11 32.65 10.88
C SER A 827 -17.38 32.47 11.71
N ARG A 828 -18.40 33.25 11.35
CA ARG A 828 -19.75 33.26 11.94
C ARG A 828 -20.81 32.84 10.94
N SER A 829 -20.57 33.07 9.66
CA SER A 829 -21.45 32.64 8.57
C SER A 829 -20.71 31.74 7.57
N ILE A 830 -21.46 30.92 6.85
CA ILE A 830 -20.91 30.03 5.84
C ILE A 830 -20.25 30.81 4.68
N ASP A 831 -20.75 32.01 4.37
CA ASP A 831 -20.21 32.85 3.29
C ASP A 831 -18.79 33.35 3.60
N GLU A 832 -18.44 33.48 4.88
CA GLU A 832 -17.07 33.81 5.32
C GLU A 832 -16.10 32.63 5.13
N GLU A 833 -16.59 31.40 5.01
CA GLU A 833 -15.77 30.20 4.83
C GLU A 833 -15.42 29.91 3.36
N GLY A 834 -16.18 30.46 2.41
CA GLY A 834 -15.90 30.34 0.97
C GLY A 834 -17.10 29.99 0.10
N ALA A 835 -16.84 29.49 -1.11
CA ALA A 835 -17.86 29.22 -2.11
C ALA A 835 -18.71 27.98 -1.77
N VAL A 836 -20.03 28.14 -1.85
CA VAL A 836 -21.01 27.06 -1.64
C VAL A 836 -21.54 26.53 -2.97
N LEU A 837 -21.24 25.27 -3.27
CA LEU A 837 -21.76 24.50 -4.40
C LEU A 837 -22.97 23.68 -3.94
N ARG A 838 -24.15 24.01 -4.47
CA ARG A 838 -25.42 23.35 -4.12
C ARG A 838 -25.84 22.39 -5.23
N ALA A 839 -25.31 21.15 -5.19
CA ALA A 839 -25.54 20.13 -6.21
C ALA A 839 -25.40 20.70 -7.65
N LEU A 840 -24.37 21.51 -7.88
CA LEU A 840 -24.13 22.18 -9.15
C LEU A 840 -23.81 21.13 -10.23
N ARG A 841 -24.50 21.17 -11.38
CA ARG A 841 -24.13 20.31 -12.52
C ARG A 841 -22.87 20.85 -13.18
N ILE A 842 -21.79 20.08 -13.11
CA ILE A 842 -20.45 20.43 -13.61
C ILE A 842 -20.07 19.68 -14.90
N VAL A 843 -20.82 18.64 -15.26
CA VAL A 843 -20.73 17.97 -16.55
C VAL A 843 -22.13 17.79 -17.10
N ARG A 844 -22.33 18.09 -18.38
CA ARG A 844 -23.59 17.84 -19.10
C ARG A 844 -23.32 16.96 -20.31
N GLY A 845 -23.95 15.78 -20.36
CA GLY A 845 -23.76 14.83 -21.47
C GLY A 845 -22.29 14.52 -21.77
N GLY A 846 -21.47 14.37 -20.73
CA GLY A 846 -20.04 14.06 -20.85
C GLY A 846 -19.10 15.27 -21.05
N ARG A 847 -19.61 16.48 -21.29
CA ARG A 847 -18.81 17.72 -21.47
C ARG A 847 -18.73 18.51 -20.16
N PHE A 848 -17.50 18.84 -19.74
CA PHE A 848 -17.25 19.63 -18.53
C PHE A 848 -17.62 21.10 -18.74
N ASP A 849 -18.40 21.66 -17.83
CA ASP A 849 -18.87 23.05 -17.86
C ASP A 849 -17.97 23.93 -16.99
N GLU A 850 -16.77 24.22 -17.52
CA GLU A 850 -15.77 25.01 -16.81
C GLU A 850 -16.28 26.42 -16.46
N ALA A 851 -17.07 27.03 -17.35
CA ALA A 851 -17.62 28.37 -17.16
C ALA A 851 -18.56 28.42 -15.94
N ALA A 852 -19.45 27.42 -15.79
CA ALA A 852 -20.33 27.33 -14.63
C ALA A 852 -19.55 27.14 -13.32
N VAL A 853 -18.51 26.30 -13.33
CA VAL A 853 -17.66 26.08 -12.16
C VAL A 853 -16.91 27.35 -11.76
N ARG A 854 -16.29 28.04 -12.72
CA ARG A 854 -15.60 29.32 -12.46
C ARG A 854 -16.54 30.38 -11.91
N ALA A 855 -17.73 30.50 -12.49
CA ALA A 855 -18.75 31.42 -12.01
C ALA A 855 -19.13 31.12 -10.55
N ALA A 856 -19.33 29.85 -10.20
CA ALA A 856 -19.66 29.45 -8.83
C ALA A 856 -18.54 29.74 -7.83
N LEU A 857 -17.28 29.47 -8.20
CA LEU A 857 -16.11 29.77 -7.37
C LEU A 857 -15.83 31.28 -7.21
N SER A 858 -16.40 32.11 -8.08
CA SER A 858 -16.20 33.56 -8.10
C SER A 858 -17.42 34.37 -7.65
N ALA A 859 -18.54 33.73 -7.33
CA ALA A 859 -19.81 34.41 -7.07
C ALA A 859 -19.87 35.12 -5.70
N GLY A 860 -19.08 34.65 -4.74
CA GLY A 860 -19.09 35.16 -3.36
C GLY A 860 -18.22 36.40 -3.14
N PRO A 861 -18.40 37.09 -1.99
CA PRO A 861 -17.59 38.25 -1.61
C PRO A 861 -16.10 37.94 -1.45
N TRP A 862 -15.76 36.68 -1.12
CA TRP A 862 -14.38 36.18 -1.05
C TRP A 862 -14.22 35.00 -2.01
N PRO A 863 -13.89 35.26 -3.29
CA PRO A 863 -13.78 34.23 -4.31
C PRO A 863 -12.59 33.29 -4.02
N ALA A 864 -12.61 32.10 -4.64
CA ALA A 864 -11.49 31.17 -4.57
C ALA A 864 -10.19 31.81 -5.08
N ARG A 865 -9.10 31.63 -4.32
CA ARG A 865 -7.80 32.26 -4.63
C ARG A 865 -7.09 31.62 -5.83
N ASP A 866 -7.32 30.33 -6.07
CA ASP A 866 -6.77 29.57 -7.19
C ASP A 866 -7.83 28.66 -7.84
N PRO A 867 -8.79 29.23 -8.61
CA PRO A 867 -9.86 28.46 -9.24
C PRO A 867 -9.34 27.43 -10.26
N ASP A 868 -8.15 27.62 -10.82
CA ASP A 868 -7.54 26.66 -11.76
C ASP A 868 -7.16 25.36 -11.04
N ALA A 869 -6.60 25.46 -9.83
CA ALA A 869 -6.36 24.30 -8.97
C ALA A 869 -7.67 23.60 -8.57
N ASN A 870 -8.73 24.35 -8.22
CA ASN A 870 -10.04 23.76 -7.92
C ASN A 870 -10.59 22.95 -9.09
N ILE A 871 -10.56 23.51 -10.31
CA ILE A 871 -11.03 22.87 -11.54
C ILE A 871 -10.24 21.59 -11.82
N ALA A 872 -8.91 21.64 -11.67
CA ALA A 872 -8.06 20.49 -11.87
C ALA A 872 -8.37 19.32 -10.92
N ASP A 873 -8.67 19.61 -9.66
CA ASP A 873 -9.05 18.59 -8.68
C ASP A 873 -10.48 18.05 -8.93
N LEU A 874 -11.42 18.89 -9.35
CA LEU A 874 -12.75 18.45 -9.78
C LEU A 874 -12.66 17.50 -10.99
N GLN A 875 -11.79 17.80 -11.96
CA GLN A 875 -11.52 16.91 -13.09
C GLN A 875 -10.93 15.57 -12.65
N ALA A 876 -10.03 15.57 -11.66
CA ALA A 876 -9.49 14.35 -11.07
C ALA A 876 -10.58 13.51 -10.37
N GLN A 877 -11.51 14.14 -9.65
CA GLN A 877 -12.67 13.49 -9.04
C GLN A 877 -13.63 12.90 -10.08
N ILE A 878 -13.90 13.62 -11.17
CA ILE A 878 -14.69 13.11 -12.31
C ILE A 878 -14.03 11.86 -12.91
N ALA A 879 -12.70 11.87 -13.10
CA ALA A 879 -11.97 10.72 -13.65
C ALA A 879 -12.05 9.49 -12.73
N ALA A 880 -11.93 9.71 -11.41
CA ALA A 880 -12.11 8.68 -10.40
C ALA A 880 -13.52 8.07 -10.46
N ASN A 881 -14.57 8.89 -10.44
CA ASN A 881 -15.95 8.43 -10.52
C ASN A 881 -16.26 7.67 -11.81
N ARG A 882 -15.79 8.17 -12.96
CA ARG A 882 -15.95 7.47 -14.26
C ARG A 882 -15.30 6.08 -14.25
N THR A 883 -14.16 5.93 -13.57
CA THR A 883 -13.52 4.62 -13.37
C THR A 883 -14.43 3.69 -12.58
N GLY A 884 -15.02 4.17 -11.48
CA GLY A 884 -16.00 3.40 -10.71
C GLY A 884 -17.23 3.00 -11.52
N ALA A 885 -17.80 3.94 -12.27
CA ALA A 885 -18.97 3.71 -13.11
C ALA A 885 -18.71 2.68 -14.23
N ARG A 886 -17.51 2.68 -14.81
CA ARG A 886 -17.10 1.64 -15.77
C ARG A 886 -16.99 0.27 -15.10
N LEU A 887 -16.29 0.16 -13.96
CA LEU A 887 -16.11 -1.12 -13.27
C LEU A 887 -17.43 -1.71 -12.74
N LEU A 888 -18.39 -0.86 -12.35
CA LEU A 888 -19.74 -1.31 -12.00
C LEU A 888 -20.47 -1.87 -13.21
N ARG A 889 -20.41 -1.21 -14.38
CA ARG A 889 -20.97 -1.75 -15.62
C ARG A 889 -20.31 -3.07 -16.02
N ASP A 890 -18.99 -3.17 -15.93
CA ASP A 890 -18.27 -4.43 -16.16
C ASP A 890 -18.78 -5.56 -15.23
N THR A 891 -19.13 -5.21 -13.98
CA THR A 891 -19.71 -6.17 -13.00
C THR A 891 -21.15 -6.54 -13.35
N ILE A 892 -21.97 -5.61 -13.85
CA ILE A 892 -23.33 -5.86 -14.33
C ILE A 892 -23.30 -6.75 -15.57
N ASP A 893 -22.39 -6.49 -16.51
CA ASP A 893 -22.19 -7.33 -17.69
C ASP A 893 -21.75 -8.74 -17.31
N GLU A 894 -21.00 -8.88 -16.21
CA GLU A 894 -20.52 -10.16 -15.72
C GLU A 894 -21.61 -11.00 -15.02
N TYR A 895 -22.39 -10.41 -14.12
CA TYR A 895 -23.29 -11.15 -13.21
C TYR A 895 -24.78 -10.88 -13.45
N GLY A 896 -25.12 -9.87 -14.26
CA GLY A 896 -26.48 -9.38 -14.44
C GLY A 896 -26.92 -8.41 -13.34
N LEU A 897 -27.73 -7.43 -13.72
CA LEU A 897 -28.17 -6.35 -12.83
C LEU A 897 -28.88 -6.85 -11.56
N ALA A 898 -29.78 -7.83 -11.69
CA ALA A 898 -30.56 -8.35 -10.56
C ALA A 898 -29.68 -8.94 -9.45
N VAL A 899 -28.61 -9.64 -9.85
CA VAL A 899 -27.64 -10.22 -8.91
C VAL A 899 -26.83 -9.12 -8.25
N VAL A 900 -26.28 -8.18 -9.03
CA VAL A 900 -25.48 -7.07 -8.50
C VAL A 900 -26.29 -6.25 -7.47
N ASP A 901 -27.52 -5.89 -7.83
CA ASP A 901 -28.45 -5.15 -6.98
C ASP A 901 -28.81 -5.93 -5.70
N ALA A 902 -29.04 -7.24 -5.79
CA ALA A 902 -29.26 -8.09 -4.62
C ALA A 902 -28.03 -8.16 -3.70
N TYR A 903 -26.82 -8.32 -4.24
CA TYR A 903 -25.61 -8.41 -3.43
C TYR A 903 -25.18 -7.08 -2.82
N MET A 904 -25.52 -5.92 -3.42
CA MET A 904 -25.37 -4.64 -2.74
C MET A 904 -26.19 -4.60 -1.44
N ARG A 905 -27.44 -5.08 -1.49
CA ARG A 905 -28.29 -5.24 -0.29
C ARG A 905 -27.75 -6.27 0.68
N HIS A 906 -27.35 -7.45 0.21
CA HIS A 906 -26.82 -8.51 1.10
C HIS A 906 -25.55 -8.07 1.85
N VAL A 907 -24.69 -7.25 1.22
CA VAL A 907 -23.51 -6.65 1.85
C VAL A 907 -23.90 -5.66 2.95
N GLN A 908 -24.94 -4.86 2.74
CA GLN A 908 -25.50 -3.98 3.78
C GLN A 908 -26.19 -4.79 4.90
N ASP A 909 -26.93 -5.84 4.56
CA ASP A 909 -27.59 -6.73 5.53
C ASP A 909 -26.59 -7.44 6.43
N ASN A 910 -25.47 -7.89 5.86
CA ASN A 910 -24.38 -8.50 6.61
C ASN A 910 -23.76 -7.50 7.60
N ALA A 911 -23.48 -6.27 7.17
CA ALA A 911 -22.96 -5.23 8.06
C ALA A 911 -23.95 -4.90 9.18
N ALA A 912 -25.26 -4.88 8.90
CA ALA A 912 -26.29 -4.70 9.91
C ALA A 912 -26.31 -5.83 10.95
N ALA A 913 -26.14 -7.08 10.51
CA ALA A 913 -26.09 -8.25 11.39
C ALA A 913 -24.83 -8.29 12.28
N GLU A 914 -23.68 -7.91 11.73
CA GLU A 914 -22.42 -7.82 12.49
C GLU A 914 -22.51 -6.71 13.55
N VAL A 915 -23.04 -5.53 13.19
CA VAL A 915 -23.27 -4.46 14.17
C VAL A 915 -24.31 -4.87 15.22
N ALA A 916 -25.41 -5.53 14.86
CA ALA A 916 -26.38 -6.07 15.81
C ALA A 916 -25.75 -7.02 16.83
N THR A 917 -24.88 -7.92 16.36
CA THR A 917 -24.19 -8.88 17.24
C THR A 917 -23.32 -8.16 18.26
N GLU A 918 -22.62 -7.11 17.83
CA GLU A 918 -21.76 -6.31 18.70
C GLU A 918 -22.55 -5.43 19.66
N ILE A 919 -23.69 -4.89 19.24
CA ILE A 919 -24.63 -4.18 20.12
C ILE A 919 -25.15 -5.14 21.20
N ALA A 920 -25.55 -6.37 20.82
CA ALA A 920 -26.04 -7.38 21.76
C ALA A 920 -24.98 -7.89 22.75
N ALA A 921 -23.69 -7.69 22.45
CA ALA A 921 -22.60 -7.99 23.37
C ALA A 921 -22.33 -6.86 24.38
N LEU A 922 -22.91 -5.67 24.18
CA LEU A 922 -22.86 -4.58 25.15
C LEU A 922 -23.87 -4.84 26.28
N PRO A 923 -23.60 -4.38 27.51
CA PRO A 923 -24.59 -4.46 28.59
C PRO A 923 -25.83 -3.62 28.25
N ASP A 924 -27.01 -4.24 28.35
CA ASP A 924 -28.30 -3.55 28.30
C ASP A 924 -28.36 -2.43 29.36
N GLY A 925 -29.05 -1.34 29.02
CA GLY A 925 -29.24 -0.18 29.88
C GLY A 925 -28.81 1.14 29.26
N ASP A 926 -28.81 2.19 30.10
CA ASP A 926 -28.47 3.55 29.71
C ASP A 926 -27.04 3.87 30.13
N HIS A 927 -26.24 4.31 29.15
CA HIS A 927 -24.86 4.74 29.33
C HIS A 927 -24.75 6.20 28.93
N ALA A 928 -24.29 7.07 29.83
CA ALA A 928 -24.23 8.51 29.56
C ALA A 928 -22.83 9.06 29.81
N PHE A 929 -22.43 10.03 29.00
CA PHE A 929 -21.20 10.78 29.21
C PHE A 929 -21.38 12.21 28.72
N GLU A 930 -20.66 13.14 29.36
CA GLU A 930 -20.65 14.55 29.03
C GLU A 930 -19.20 15.06 29.04
N ASP A 931 -18.87 15.84 28.04
CA ASP A 931 -17.66 16.67 28.00
C ASP A 931 -18.04 18.03 27.40
N ALA A 932 -17.13 18.99 27.35
CA ALA A 932 -17.40 20.31 26.81
C ALA A 932 -16.27 20.80 25.90
N LEU A 933 -16.61 21.65 24.93
CA LEU A 933 -15.64 22.44 24.18
C LEU A 933 -14.94 23.44 25.12
N ASP A 934 -13.82 24.04 24.67
CA ASP A 934 -13.02 24.96 25.47
C ASP A 934 -13.79 26.22 25.87
N ASP A 935 -14.80 26.63 25.09
CA ASP A 935 -15.71 27.74 25.43
C ASP A 935 -16.80 27.36 26.46
N GLY A 936 -16.86 26.09 26.86
CA GLY A 936 -17.83 25.56 27.81
C GLY A 936 -19.09 24.98 27.18
N THR A 937 -19.24 24.98 25.85
CA THR A 937 -20.39 24.36 25.16
C THR A 937 -20.44 22.86 25.45
N PRO A 938 -21.52 22.34 26.06
CA PRO A 938 -21.61 20.93 26.43
C PRO A 938 -21.88 20.04 25.22
N ILE A 939 -21.21 18.89 25.17
CA ILE A 939 -21.44 17.79 24.23
C ILE A 939 -21.87 16.58 25.06
N CYS A 940 -23.15 16.24 25.00
CA CYS A 940 -23.77 15.21 25.82
C CYS A 940 -24.18 14.03 24.95
N VAL A 941 -24.01 12.81 25.45
CA VAL A 941 -24.59 11.63 24.82
C VAL A 941 -25.16 10.68 25.86
N ARG A 942 -26.34 10.13 25.56
CA ARG A 942 -26.95 8.99 26.24
C ARG A 942 -27.17 7.87 25.23
N ILE A 943 -26.59 6.71 25.50
CA ILE A 943 -26.67 5.51 24.68
C ILE A 943 -27.53 4.49 25.44
N SER A 944 -28.73 4.22 24.91
CA SER A 944 -29.62 3.19 25.43
C SER A 944 -29.46 1.92 24.60
N VAL A 945 -29.04 0.81 25.23
CA VAL A 945 -28.91 -0.51 24.60
C VAL A 945 -30.03 -1.43 25.08
N SER A 946 -30.68 -2.11 24.15
CA SER A 946 -31.69 -3.14 24.44
C SER A 946 -31.60 -4.25 23.40
N GLY A 947 -31.04 -5.39 23.82
CA GLY A 947 -30.78 -6.51 22.91
C GLY A 947 -29.85 -6.09 21.77
N ASP A 948 -30.32 -6.23 20.52
CA ASP A 948 -29.56 -5.89 19.32
C ASP A 948 -29.80 -4.45 18.80
N ARG A 949 -30.51 -3.62 19.57
CA ARG A 949 -30.85 -2.23 19.22
C ARG A 949 -30.15 -1.22 20.11
N MET A 950 -29.78 -0.09 19.50
CA MET A 950 -29.13 1.04 20.17
C MET A 950 -29.85 2.35 19.84
N THR A 951 -30.08 3.19 20.84
CA THR A 951 -30.47 4.59 20.64
C THR A 951 -29.35 5.50 21.13
N VAL A 952 -28.84 6.36 20.24
CA VAL A 952 -27.83 7.38 20.55
C VAL A 952 -28.54 8.73 20.59
N ASP A 953 -28.65 9.29 21.78
CA ASP A 953 -29.40 10.51 22.06
C ASP A 953 -28.47 11.63 22.52
N PHE A 954 -28.36 12.69 21.72
CA PHE A 954 -27.53 13.87 21.99
C PHE A 954 -28.29 14.99 22.74
N SER A 955 -29.48 14.71 23.27
CA SER A 955 -30.22 15.65 24.11
C SER A 955 -29.36 16.15 25.28
N GLY A 956 -29.40 17.46 25.55
CA GLY A 956 -28.53 18.13 26.53
C GLY A 956 -27.31 18.81 25.92
N THR A 957 -26.95 18.46 24.67
CA THR A 957 -25.91 19.16 23.91
C THR A 957 -26.28 20.64 23.70
N GLY A 958 -25.28 21.52 23.79
CA GLY A 958 -25.47 22.97 23.73
C GLY A 958 -26.07 23.47 22.41
N PRO A 959 -26.65 24.69 22.42
CA PRO A 959 -27.20 25.32 21.23
C PRO A 959 -26.10 25.58 20.18
N GLN A 960 -26.51 25.86 18.94
CA GLN A 960 -25.61 26.41 17.92
C GLN A 960 -24.83 27.60 18.49
N VAL A 961 -23.53 27.66 18.22
CA VAL A 961 -22.66 28.76 18.65
C VAL A 961 -22.57 29.85 17.59
N ASP A 962 -22.37 31.10 18.02
CA ASP A 962 -22.03 32.25 17.17
C ASP A 962 -20.55 32.19 16.77
N GLY A 963 -20.21 31.21 15.93
CA GLY A 963 -18.87 30.87 15.50
C GLY A 963 -18.87 29.63 14.62
N ASN A 964 -17.70 29.01 14.43
CA ASN A 964 -17.51 27.95 13.45
C ASN A 964 -17.44 26.52 14.03
N LEU A 965 -17.62 26.35 15.35
CA LEU A 965 -17.57 25.03 16.01
C LEU A 965 -18.84 24.20 15.76
N ASN A 966 -19.78 24.70 14.95
CA ASN A 966 -21.02 23.99 14.64
C ASN A 966 -20.74 22.81 13.69
N ALA A 967 -21.01 21.60 14.14
CA ALA A 967 -20.87 20.39 13.34
C ALA A 967 -22.20 20.11 12.60
N PRO A 968 -22.19 20.02 11.25
CA PRO A 968 -23.37 19.62 10.50
C PRO A 968 -23.86 18.24 10.95
N ARG A 969 -25.17 17.99 10.89
CA ARG A 969 -25.77 16.70 11.27
C ARG A 969 -25.10 15.50 10.61
N ALA A 970 -24.65 15.65 9.36
CA ALA A 970 -23.94 14.62 8.62
C ALA A 970 -22.61 14.20 9.31
N VAL A 971 -21.90 15.14 9.94
CA VAL A 971 -20.67 14.89 10.70
C VAL A 971 -20.99 14.10 11.98
N THR A 972 -22.07 14.45 12.69
CA THR A 972 -22.54 13.72 13.87
C THR A 972 -22.89 12.27 13.55
N VAL A 973 -23.62 12.03 12.45
CA VAL A 973 -23.93 10.68 11.97
C VAL A 973 -22.65 9.92 11.59
N ALA A 974 -21.69 10.58 10.95
CA ALA A 974 -20.41 9.97 10.61
C ALA A 974 -19.60 9.56 11.85
N ALA A 975 -19.62 10.36 12.93
CA ALA A 975 -18.98 10.02 14.19
C ALA A 975 -19.60 8.77 14.86
N VAL A 976 -20.93 8.66 14.87
CA VAL A 976 -21.63 7.47 15.37
C VAL A 976 -21.27 6.23 14.52
N LEU A 977 -21.34 6.36 13.19
CA LEU A 977 -20.98 5.29 12.27
C LEU A 977 -19.52 4.83 12.46
N TYR A 978 -18.60 5.76 12.65
CA TYR A 978 -17.19 5.47 12.95
C TYR A 978 -17.04 4.66 14.23
N VAL A 979 -17.69 5.07 15.32
CA VAL A 979 -17.62 4.36 16.60
C VAL A 979 -18.17 2.94 16.47
N LEU A 980 -19.36 2.77 15.86
CA LEU A 980 -19.93 1.44 15.63
C LEU A 980 -18.96 0.54 14.86
N ARG A 981 -18.33 1.06 13.81
CA ARG A 981 -17.36 0.31 13.02
C ARG A 981 -16.11 -0.06 13.80
N ALA A 982 -15.64 0.82 14.69
CA ALA A 982 -14.49 0.56 15.55
C ALA A 982 -14.80 -0.53 16.60
N LEU A 983 -16.04 -0.61 17.08
CA LEU A 983 -16.46 -1.64 18.05
C LEU A 983 -16.44 -3.06 17.46
N VAL A 984 -16.79 -3.23 16.18
CA VAL A 984 -16.91 -4.58 15.57
C VAL A 984 -15.59 -5.37 15.57
N GLY A 985 -14.43 -4.70 15.59
CA GLY A 985 -13.13 -5.39 15.66
C GLY A 985 -12.92 -6.42 14.54
N ALA A 986 -13.53 -6.21 13.37
CA ALA A 986 -13.52 -7.12 12.24
C ALA A 986 -13.40 -6.37 10.91
N PRO A 987 -12.89 -6.98 9.83
CA PRO A 987 -12.88 -6.38 8.49
C PRO A 987 -14.28 -6.47 7.85
N ILE A 988 -15.26 -5.74 8.37
CA ILE A 988 -16.54 -5.50 7.69
C ILE A 988 -16.46 -4.21 6.85
N PRO A 989 -17.13 -4.12 5.69
CA PRO A 989 -17.23 -2.87 4.96
C PRO A 989 -17.98 -1.83 5.79
N LEU A 990 -17.54 -0.56 5.72
CA LEU A 990 -18.31 0.54 6.29
C LEU A 990 -19.40 0.94 5.30
N ASN A 991 -20.66 0.67 5.63
CA ASN A 991 -21.78 0.91 4.72
C ASN A 991 -23.06 1.32 5.49
N SER A 992 -24.12 1.67 4.76
CA SER A 992 -25.37 2.15 5.38
C SER A 992 -26.09 1.10 6.24
N GLY A 993 -25.78 -0.19 6.08
CA GLY A 993 -26.30 -1.26 6.91
C GLY A 993 -25.91 -1.13 8.39
N CYS A 994 -24.74 -0.57 8.68
CA CYS A 994 -24.24 -0.37 10.05
C CYS A 994 -25.16 0.49 10.94
N LEU A 995 -26.05 1.31 10.36
CA LEU A 995 -26.96 2.19 11.10
C LEU A 995 -28.37 1.60 11.26
N ARG A 996 -28.68 0.46 10.66
CA ARG A 996 -30.07 -0.05 10.57
C ARG A 996 -30.73 -0.30 11.93
N ASN A 997 -29.96 -0.76 12.91
CA ASN A 997 -30.43 -1.02 14.27
C ASN A 997 -30.09 0.12 15.25
N VAL A 998 -29.74 1.29 14.72
CA VAL A 998 -29.29 2.44 15.50
C VAL A 998 -30.18 3.65 15.23
N SER A 999 -30.86 4.14 16.26
CA SER A 999 -31.61 5.39 16.20
C SER A 999 -30.74 6.53 16.70
N ILE A 1000 -30.52 7.57 15.88
CA ILE A 1000 -29.74 8.76 16.25
C ILE A 1000 -30.69 9.94 16.45
N ARG A 1001 -30.64 10.57 17.63
CA ARG A 1001 -31.41 11.77 17.96
C ARG A 1001 -30.46 12.93 18.20
N VAL A 1002 -30.58 13.98 17.39
CA VAL A 1002 -29.80 15.22 17.53
C VAL A 1002 -30.80 16.37 17.68
N PRO A 1003 -30.67 17.23 18.71
CA PRO A 1003 -31.58 18.37 18.86
C PRO A 1003 -31.40 19.38 17.72
N PRO A 1004 -32.46 19.77 16.98
CA PRO A 1004 -32.36 20.80 15.94
C PRO A 1004 -31.91 22.14 16.52
N GLY A 1005 -31.04 22.86 15.81
CA GLY A 1005 -30.47 24.13 16.28
C GLY A 1005 -29.42 23.97 17.39
N SER A 1006 -28.96 22.76 17.67
CA SER A 1006 -27.81 22.51 18.53
C SER A 1006 -26.49 22.70 17.76
N VAL A 1007 -25.36 22.71 18.48
CA VAL A 1007 -24.03 22.71 17.88
C VAL A 1007 -23.75 21.47 16.99
N LEU A 1008 -24.59 20.42 17.06
CA LEU A 1008 -24.48 19.18 16.28
C LEU A 1008 -25.51 19.07 15.14
N ASP A 1009 -26.43 20.03 15.03
CA ASP A 1009 -27.42 20.17 13.95
C ASP A 1009 -27.78 21.66 13.77
N PRO A 1010 -26.81 22.49 13.32
CA PRO A 1010 -26.99 23.93 13.20
C PRO A 1010 -27.97 24.30 12.08
N ALA A 1011 -28.52 25.50 12.15
CA ALA A 1011 -29.34 26.06 11.09
C ALA A 1011 -28.51 26.31 9.81
N PRO A 1012 -29.14 26.22 8.62
CA PRO A 1012 -28.47 26.57 7.36
C PRO A 1012 -27.87 27.97 7.39
N GLY A 1013 -26.64 28.12 6.89
CA GLY A 1013 -25.92 29.39 6.85
C GLY A 1013 -24.96 29.64 8.02
N ALA A 1014 -25.01 28.82 9.08
CA ALA A 1014 -24.02 28.85 10.15
C ALA A 1014 -22.62 28.49 9.61
N ALA A 1015 -21.58 29.07 10.21
CA ALA A 1015 -20.19 28.64 10.02
C ALA A 1015 -19.95 27.25 10.64
N VAL A 1016 -19.19 26.39 9.96
CA VAL A 1016 -19.04 24.96 10.30
C VAL A 1016 -17.63 24.39 10.22
N CYS A 1017 -16.63 25.15 9.74
CA CYS A 1017 -15.29 24.60 9.50
C CYS A 1017 -14.65 24.00 10.78
N GLY A 1018 -14.88 24.64 11.94
CA GLY A 1018 -14.47 24.15 13.25
C GLY A 1018 -15.24 22.93 13.74
N GLY A 1019 -16.52 22.80 13.38
CA GLY A 1019 -17.34 21.66 13.75
C GLY A 1019 -16.85 20.34 13.14
N ASN A 1020 -16.37 20.40 11.89
CA ASN A 1020 -15.79 19.26 11.20
C ASN A 1020 -14.48 18.76 11.85
N VAL A 1021 -13.63 19.68 12.31
CA VAL A 1021 -12.26 19.36 12.75
C VAL A 1021 -12.06 19.30 14.27
N GLU A 1022 -12.90 19.98 15.04
CA GLU A 1022 -12.79 20.07 16.49
C GLU A 1022 -13.96 19.37 17.19
N THR A 1023 -15.20 19.79 16.93
CA THR A 1023 -16.39 19.25 17.59
C THR A 1023 -16.60 17.77 17.27
N SER A 1024 -16.31 17.36 16.03
CA SER A 1024 -16.40 15.94 15.63
C SER A 1024 -15.47 15.02 16.43
N GLN A 1025 -14.29 15.49 16.82
CA GLN A 1025 -13.36 14.75 17.69
C GLN A 1025 -13.97 14.55 19.07
N ARG A 1026 -14.61 15.61 19.61
CA ARG A 1026 -15.28 15.56 20.91
C ARG A 1026 -16.45 14.60 20.94
N VAL A 1027 -17.26 14.57 19.88
CA VAL A 1027 -18.38 13.63 19.74
C VAL A 1027 -17.89 12.18 19.84
N VAL A 1028 -16.76 11.85 19.21
CA VAL A 1028 -16.20 10.49 19.29
C VAL A 1028 -15.65 10.18 20.68
N ASP A 1029 -14.96 11.12 21.34
CA ASP A 1029 -14.46 10.95 22.71
C ASP A 1029 -15.63 10.59 23.67
N VAL A 1030 -16.74 11.33 23.64
CA VAL A 1030 -17.89 11.08 24.54
C VAL A 1030 -18.62 9.77 24.22
N LEU A 1031 -18.73 9.39 22.94
CA LEU A 1031 -19.32 8.12 22.54
C LEU A 1031 -18.52 6.92 23.06
N LEU A 1032 -17.18 6.96 22.90
CA LEU A 1032 -16.30 5.88 23.38
C LEU A 1032 -16.25 5.82 24.91
N ALA A 1033 -16.30 6.97 25.58
CA ALA A 1033 -16.31 7.06 27.03
C ALA A 1033 -17.62 6.54 27.64
N ALA A 1034 -18.77 6.91 27.07
CA ALA A 1034 -20.07 6.37 27.47
C ALA A 1034 -20.09 4.84 27.40
N LEU A 1035 -19.50 4.26 26.34
CA LEU A 1035 -19.40 2.80 26.18
C LEU A 1035 -18.27 2.15 27.00
N GLY A 1036 -17.48 2.93 27.74
CA GLY A 1036 -16.36 2.42 28.54
C GLY A 1036 -15.19 1.87 27.73
N LYS A 1037 -15.04 2.26 26.45
CA LYS A 1037 -14.09 1.61 25.51
C LYS A 1037 -12.72 2.29 25.43
N ALA A 1038 -12.66 3.61 25.62
CA ALA A 1038 -11.40 4.36 25.61
C ALA A 1038 -11.55 5.69 26.38
N ALA A 1039 -10.46 6.13 27.00
CA ALA A 1039 -10.30 7.51 27.46
C ALA A 1039 -10.20 8.48 26.26
N ALA A 1040 -10.28 9.78 26.52
CA ALA A 1040 -10.21 10.79 25.46
C ALA A 1040 -8.86 10.74 24.74
N SER A 1041 -8.88 10.85 23.41
CA SER A 1041 -7.66 11.17 22.66
C SER A 1041 -7.40 12.68 22.71
N GLN A 1042 -6.46 13.16 21.89
CA GLN A 1042 -6.13 14.58 21.80
C GLN A 1042 -7.34 15.51 21.61
N GLY A 1043 -8.47 15.03 21.06
CA GLY A 1043 -9.74 15.78 21.00
C GLY A 1043 -9.73 17.03 20.10
N THR A 1044 -8.78 17.13 19.17
CA THR A 1044 -8.57 18.24 18.24
C THR A 1044 -7.76 17.76 17.03
N MET A 1045 -7.90 18.43 15.86
CA MET A 1045 -7.02 18.19 14.70
C MET A 1045 -5.83 19.15 14.63
N ASN A 1046 -5.72 20.12 15.56
CA ASN A 1046 -4.65 21.11 15.64
C ASN A 1046 -4.36 21.79 14.29
N ASN A 1047 -5.38 22.43 13.74
CA ASN A 1047 -5.28 23.03 12.41
C ASN A 1047 -4.32 24.23 12.45
N LEU A 1048 -3.31 24.20 11.59
CA LEU A 1048 -2.41 25.31 11.35
C LEU A 1048 -2.52 25.70 9.87
N THR A 1049 -2.81 26.97 9.64
CA THR A 1049 -2.80 27.57 8.30
C THR A 1049 -1.84 28.74 8.28
N PHE A 1050 -1.20 28.96 7.14
CA PHE A 1050 -0.47 30.19 6.87
C PHE A 1050 -0.45 30.48 5.38
N GLY A 1051 -0.36 31.76 5.03
CA GLY A 1051 -0.38 32.17 3.64
C GLY A 1051 -0.45 33.67 3.45
N ASP A 1052 -0.53 34.07 2.21
CA ASP A 1052 -0.75 35.45 1.77
C ASP A 1052 -1.62 35.44 0.50
N ASP A 1053 -1.73 36.60 -0.17
CA ASP A 1053 -2.55 36.75 -1.37
C ASP A 1053 -2.14 35.83 -2.54
N THR A 1054 -0.96 35.22 -2.47
CA THR A 1054 -0.41 34.37 -3.55
C THR A 1054 -0.53 32.88 -3.27
N PHE A 1055 -0.67 32.46 -2.01
CA PHE A 1055 -0.78 31.04 -1.65
C PHE A 1055 -1.39 30.84 -0.25
N GLY A 1056 -2.03 29.68 -0.04
CA GLY A 1056 -2.43 29.19 1.28
C GLY A 1056 -1.85 27.80 1.53
N TYR A 1057 -1.36 27.57 2.74
CA TYR A 1057 -0.98 26.25 3.23
C TYR A 1057 -1.84 25.87 4.44
N TYR A 1058 -2.25 24.61 4.47
CA TYR A 1058 -3.07 24.02 5.52
C TYR A 1058 -2.47 22.69 5.97
N GLU A 1059 -2.38 22.48 7.28
CA GLU A 1059 -2.07 21.17 7.86
C GLU A 1059 -2.87 20.88 9.15
N THR A 1060 -3.10 19.59 9.38
CA THR A 1060 -3.56 19.05 10.67
C THR A 1060 -2.40 18.33 11.33
N ILE A 1061 -2.29 18.46 12.66
CA ILE A 1061 -1.15 17.98 13.43
C ILE A 1061 -1.64 16.93 14.43
N ALA A 1062 -1.04 15.75 14.38
CA ALA A 1062 -1.37 14.63 15.27
C ALA A 1062 -1.05 14.91 16.77
N GLY A 1063 -1.54 14.02 17.64
CA GLY A 1063 -1.32 14.11 19.09
C GLY A 1063 -1.35 12.74 19.77
N GLY A 1064 -1.73 12.72 21.04
CA GLY A 1064 -1.85 11.48 21.81
C GLY A 1064 -3.21 10.80 21.65
N ALA A 1065 -3.22 9.48 21.44
CA ALA A 1065 -4.43 8.68 21.51
C ALA A 1065 -4.79 8.32 22.97
N GLY A 1066 -6.07 8.17 23.26
CA GLY A 1066 -6.55 7.73 24.57
C GLY A 1066 -6.21 6.26 24.85
N ALA A 1067 -5.96 5.92 26.11
CA ALA A 1067 -5.78 4.53 26.54
C ALA A 1067 -7.13 3.83 26.77
N GLY A 1068 -7.14 2.51 26.81
CA GLY A 1068 -8.34 1.73 27.10
C GLY A 1068 -8.05 0.42 27.85
N PRO A 1069 -9.06 -0.45 28.01
CA PRO A 1069 -8.92 -1.67 28.78
C PRO A 1069 -7.95 -2.64 28.09
N GLY A 1070 -6.73 -2.72 28.60
CA GLY A 1070 -5.71 -3.66 28.10
C GLY A 1070 -4.67 -3.05 27.17
N PHE A 1071 -4.71 -1.73 26.89
CA PHE A 1071 -3.79 -1.11 25.93
C PHE A 1071 -3.46 0.36 26.25
N HIS A 1072 -2.21 0.73 25.97
CA HIS A 1072 -1.72 2.12 26.02
C HIS A 1072 -2.20 2.93 24.80
N GLY A 1073 -2.31 4.24 24.97
CA GLY A 1073 -2.53 5.15 23.85
C GLY A 1073 -1.29 5.30 22.98
N ALA A 1074 -1.48 5.30 21.65
CA ALA A 1074 -0.42 5.59 20.70
C ALA A 1074 0.00 7.08 20.70
N SER A 1075 1.30 7.34 20.57
CA SER A 1075 1.86 8.70 20.58
C SER A 1075 2.10 9.26 19.18
N GLY A 1076 1.85 10.55 18.99
CA GLY A 1076 2.07 11.27 17.73
C GLY A 1076 1.40 10.59 16.53
N VAL A 1077 0.09 10.34 16.64
CA VAL A 1077 -0.73 9.72 15.59
C VAL A 1077 -2.09 10.43 15.49
N HIS A 1078 -2.66 10.43 14.30
CA HIS A 1078 -4.03 10.90 14.10
C HIS A 1078 -5.07 9.95 14.70
N THR A 1079 -6.13 10.55 15.23
CA THR A 1079 -7.20 9.86 15.95
C THR A 1079 -8.57 10.21 15.37
N HIS A 1080 -9.52 9.30 15.56
CA HIS A 1080 -10.94 9.48 15.26
C HIS A 1080 -11.20 10.03 13.85
N MET A 1081 -11.70 11.27 13.73
CA MET A 1081 -12.31 11.81 12.52
C MET A 1081 -11.32 12.26 11.44
N THR A 1082 -10.01 12.09 11.65
CA THR A 1082 -8.97 12.41 10.67
C THR A 1082 -7.96 11.27 10.52
N ASN A 1083 -7.28 11.20 9.37
CA ASN A 1083 -6.10 10.34 9.18
C ASN A 1083 -5.18 10.87 8.06
N THR A 1084 -5.06 12.19 7.92
CA THR A 1084 -4.28 12.82 6.84
C THR A 1084 -2.77 12.73 7.07
N ARG A 1085 -1.98 12.61 6.01
CA ARG A 1085 -0.52 12.67 6.12
C ARG A 1085 -0.04 14.10 6.38
N ILE A 1086 1.04 14.25 7.14
CA ILE A 1086 1.73 15.53 7.31
C ILE A 1086 2.71 15.79 6.15
N THR A 1087 2.87 17.05 5.74
CA THR A 1087 3.92 17.44 4.79
C THR A 1087 5.30 17.26 5.44
N GLY A 1088 6.19 16.53 4.76
CA GLY A 1088 7.53 16.25 5.27
C GLY A 1088 8.42 17.50 5.35
N PRO A 1089 9.43 17.52 6.25
CA PRO A 1089 10.25 18.71 6.51
C PRO A 1089 10.84 19.36 5.26
N GLU A 1090 11.47 18.56 4.40
CA GLU A 1090 12.16 19.10 3.22
C GLU A 1090 11.21 19.58 2.13
N VAL A 1091 10.06 18.92 1.98
CA VAL A 1091 9.03 19.33 1.01
C VAL A 1091 8.39 20.65 1.45
N LEU A 1092 8.13 20.80 2.76
CA LEU A 1092 7.61 22.03 3.35
C LEU A 1092 8.54 23.21 3.06
N GLU A 1093 9.83 23.08 3.39
CA GLU A 1093 10.82 24.16 3.19
C GLU A 1093 11.14 24.45 1.72
N ALA A 1094 10.96 23.47 0.83
CA ALA A 1094 11.19 23.64 -0.60
C ALA A 1094 10.00 24.30 -1.34
N ARG A 1095 8.81 24.32 -0.75
CA ARG A 1095 7.60 24.87 -1.37
C ARG A 1095 7.16 26.18 -0.76
N TYR A 1096 7.34 26.32 0.55
CA TYR A 1096 6.81 27.43 1.30
C TYR A 1096 7.96 28.19 1.95
N PRO A 1097 7.82 29.51 2.14
CA PRO A 1097 8.84 30.36 2.74
C PRO A 1097 8.85 30.19 4.26
N VAL A 1098 9.08 28.96 4.73
CA VAL A 1098 9.12 28.57 6.13
C VAL A 1098 10.26 27.59 6.37
N ARG A 1099 10.70 27.48 7.63
CA ARG A 1099 11.68 26.50 8.10
C ARG A 1099 11.10 25.69 9.25
N LEU A 1100 11.13 24.37 9.15
CA LEU A 1100 10.68 23.50 10.25
C LEU A 1100 11.81 23.35 11.27
N VAL A 1101 11.64 23.92 12.45
CA VAL A 1101 12.67 23.95 13.51
C VAL A 1101 12.66 22.64 14.29
N GLN A 1102 11.47 22.17 14.67
CA GLN A 1102 11.29 20.96 15.48
C GLN A 1102 10.06 20.17 15.05
N PHE A 1103 10.20 18.85 15.00
CA PHE A 1103 9.08 17.91 14.95
C PHE A 1103 9.40 16.65 15.78
N SER A 1104 8.88 16.60 17.01
CA SER A 1104 9.20 15.54 17.97
C SER A 1104 8.01 15.18 18.84
N LEU A 1105 8.09 14.08 19.61
CA LEU A 1105 7.07 13.75 20.60
C LEU A 1105 7.15 14.70 21.80
N ARG A 1106 6.00 15.08 22.34
CA ARG A 1106 5.86 15.85 23.58
C ARG A 1106 5.82 14.88 24.77
N ARG A 1107 6.98 14.31 25.09
CA ARG A 1107 7.10 13.24 26.09
C ARG A 1107 6.53 13.63 27.45
N GLY A 1108 5.76 12.74 28.05
CA GLY A 1108 5.12 12.96 29.35
C GLY A 1108 3.82 13.78 29.29
N SER A 1109 3.27 14.01 28.09
CA SER A 1109 1.96 14.65 27.94
C SER A 1109 0.80 13.65 28.04
N GLY A 1110 1.04 12.35 27.83
CA GLY A 1110 0.03 11.31 28.02
C GLY A 1110 -0.37 11.13 29.49
N GLY A 1111 -1.67 10.99 29.74
CA GLY A 1111 -2.25 10.79 31.06
C GLY A 1111 -1.79 9.50 31.72
N ALA A 1112 -1.51 9.56 33.02
CA ALA A 1112 -1.10 8.40 33.81
C ALA A 1112 -2.28 7.44 34.05
N GLY A 1113 -1.98 6.16 34.19
CA GLY A 1113 -2.94 5.11 34.51
C GLY A 1113 -2.22 3.77 34.42
N ARG A 1114 -2.90 2.68 34.81
CA ARG A 1114 -2.41 1.32 34.52
C ARG A 1114 -2.04 1.21 33.03
N TRP A 1115 -2.90 1.78 32.18
CA TRP A 1115 -2.59 2.02 30.79
C TRP A 1115 -2.44 3.54 30.55
N ARG A 1116 -1.22 3.97 30.28
CA ARG A 1116 -0.89 5.37 29.96
C ARG A 1116 -1.49 5.80 28.62
N GLY A 1117 -1.99 7.04 28.55
CA GLY A 1117 -2.35 7.71 27.31
C GLY A 1117 -1.13 8.02 26.45
N GLY A 1118 -1.35 8.24 25.15
CA GLY A 1118 -0.30 8.58 24.21
C GLY A 1118 0.22 10.00 24.40
N ASP A 1119 1.50 10.23 24.09
CA ASP A 1119 2.09 11.56 24.07
C ASP A 1119 1.69 12.33 22.80
N GLY A 1120 1.46 13.63 22.94
CA GLY A 1120 1.30 14.58 21.85
C GLY A 1120 2.60 14.82 21.08
N VAL A 1121 2.62 15.86 20.25
CA VAL A 1121 3.80 16.28 19.48
C VAL A 1121 4.13 17.75 19.71
N VAL A 1122 5.36 18.09 19.37
CA VAL A 1122 5.84 19.46 19.24
C VAL A 1122 6.10 19.71 17.77
N ARG A 1123 5.51 20.76 17.21
CA ARG A 1123 5.76 21.22 15.84
C ARG A 1123 6.06 22.70 15.85
N GLU A 1124 7.26 23.09 15.43
CA GLU A 1124 7.73 24.49 15.46
C GLU A 1124 8.22 24.92 14.09
N ILE A 1125 7.63 25.99 13.57
CA ILE A 1125 7.90 26.54 12.24
C ILE A 1125 8.39 27.99 12.39
N GLU A 1126 9.49 28.32 11.73
CA GLU A 1126 10.01 29.68 11.56
C GLU A 1126 9.57 30.23 10.20
N LEU A 1127 9.07 31.46 10.18
CA LEU A 1127 8.53 32.11 9.00
C LEU A 1127 9.67 32.87 8.30
N LEU A 1128 9.84 32.72 6.99
CA LEU A 1128 10.94 33.36 6.24
C LEU A 1128 10.51 34.64 5.51
N ARG A 1129 9.21 34.94 5.49
CA ARG A 1129 8.64 36.20 5.00
C ARG A 1129 7.39 36.56 5.82
N PRO A 1130 6.91 37.81 5.77
CA PRO A 1130 5.64 38.18 6.38
C PRO A 1130 4.48 37.39 5.78
N MET A 1131 3.58 36.86 6.63
CA MET A 1131 2.38 36.15 6.19
C MET A 1131 1.32 36.10 7.30
N CYS A 1132 0.07 35.89 6.92
CA CYS A 1132 -1.01 35.63 7.88
C CYS A 1132 -0.89 34.18 8.39
N VAL A 1133 -1.03 33.99 9.69
CA VAL A 1133 -1.07 32.69 10.36
C VAL A 1133 -2.40 32.56 11.08
N SER A 1134 -3.08 31.44 10.89
CA SER A 1134 -4.28 31.11 11.66
C SER A 1134 -4.17 29.74 12.31
N ILE A 1135 -4.56 29.65 13.58
CA ILE A 1135 -4.66 28.40 14.33
C ILE A 1135 -6.12 28.19 14.70
N LEU A 1136 -6.64 27.00 14.42
CA LEU A 1136 -7.94 26.53 14.87
C LEU A 1136 -7.74 25.24 15.65
N SER A 1137 -7.88 25.31 16.97
CA SER A 1137 -7.55 24.19 17.84
C SER A 1137 -8.30 24.24 19.18
N GLU A 1138 -8.61 23.06 19.73
CA GLU A 1138 -9.30 22.83 21.01
C GLU A 1138 -8.40 22.13 22.04
N ARG A 1139 -8.88 21.87 23.26
CA ARG A 1139 -8.13 21.21 24.35
C ARG A 1139 -6.93 22.03 24.83
N ARG A 1140 -7.07 23.35 24.83
CA ARG A 1140 -6.15 24.34 25.43
C ARG A 1140 -6.65 24.76 26.80
N ALA A 1141 -7.96 24.91 26.97
CA ALA A 1141 -8.58 25.19 28.25
C ALA A 1141 -8.95 23.93 29.03
N ARG A 1142 -9.34 22.85 28.32
CA ARG A 1142 -9.76 21.57 28.93
C ARG A 1142 -8.83 20.43 28.54
N ALA A 1143 -8.37 19.67 29.54
CA ALA A 1143 -7.54 18.49 29.33
C ALA A 1143 -8.36 17.33 28.72
N PRO A 1144 -7.76 16.47 27.88
CA PRO A 1144 -8.31 15.16 27.53
C PRO A 1144 -8.54 14.30 28.77
N PHE A 1145 -9.78 13.89 29.04
CA PHE A 1145 -10.12 13.15 30.26
C PHE A 1145 -9.54 11.73 30.27
N GLY A 1146 -9.18 11.25 31.45
CA GLY A 1146 -8.90 9.82 31.70
C GLY A 1146 -10.18 9.05 31.99
N LEU A 1147 -10.10 7.72 32.01
CA LEU A 1147 -11.26 6.83 32.23
C LEU A 1147 -10.95 5.75 33.27
N ALA A 1148 -11.98 5.29 33.99
CA ALA A 1148 -11.87 4.22 34.99
C ALA A 1148 -10.77 4.45 36.06
N GLY A 1149 -10.57 5.71 36.48
CA GLY A 1149 -9.53 6.10 37.46
C GLY A 1149 -8.19 6.51 36.84
N GLY A 1150 -8.05 6.48 35.51
CA GLY A 1150 -6.91 7.06 34.82
C GLY A 1150 -6.92 8.59 34.86
N HIS A 1151 -5.74 9.20 34.83
CA HIS A 1151 -5.56 10.64 34.87
C HIS A 1151 -5.74 11.29 33.49
N PRO A 1152 -6.15 12.55 33.42
CA PRO A 1152 -6.20 13.32 32.17
C PRO A 1152 -4.83 13.44 31.48
N GLY A 1153 -4.85 13.57 30.16
CA GLY A 1153 -3.69 13.99 29.37
C GLY A 1153 -3.39 15.48 29.57
N ALA A 1154 -2.18 15.92 29.24
CA ALA A 1154 -1.81 17.33 29.30
C ALA A 1154 -2.51 18.11 28.16
N PRO A 1155 -3.01 19.33 28.43
CA PRO A 1155 -3.59 20.19 27.40
C PRO A 1155 -2.54 20.61 26.37
N GLY A 1156 -3.03 21.02 25.20
CA GLY A 1156 -2.22 21.60 24.14
C GLY A 1156 -1.86 23.06 24.43
N ARG A 1157 -0.82 23.58 23.77
CA ARG A 1157 -0.35 24.97 23.88
C ARG A 1157 0.07 25.49 22.52
N ASN A 1158 -0.29 26.74 22.23
CA ASN A 1158 0.17 27.45 21.04
C ASN A 1158 1.10 28.57 21.51
N LEU A 1159 2.23 28.78 20.81
CA LEU A 1159 3.22 29.78 21.19
C LEU A 1159 3.69 30.56 19.96
N HIS A 1160 3.84 31.88 20.10
CA HIS A 1160 4.48 32.78 19.13
C HIS A 1160 5.72 33.40 19.77
N ASN A 1161 6.89 33.12 19.22
CA ASN A 1161 8.18 33.54 19.78
C ASN A 1161 8.34 33.18 21.28
N GLY A 1162 7.76 32.05 21.70
CA GLY A 1162 7.76 31.57 23.09
C GLY A 1162 6.64 32.15 23.98
N ALA A 1163 5.96 33.22 23.55
CA ALA A 1163 4.81 33.77 24.26
C ALA A 1163 3.54 32.95 23.96
N PRO A 1164 2.66 32.72 24.95
CA PRO A 1164 1.45 31.91 24.76
C PRO A 1164 0.41 32.59 23.86
N LEU A 1165 -0.21 31.78 23.01
CA LEU A 1165 -1.35 32.13 22.17
C LEU A 1165 -2.59 31.33 22.60
N PRO A 1166 -3.81 31.87 22.39
CA PRO A 1166 -5.06 31.14 22.59
C PRO A 1166 -5.22 29.95 21.61
N GLY A 1167 -6.24 29.12 21.84
CA GLY A 1167 -6.56 27.96 20.99
C GLY A 1167 -7.00 28.34 19.57
N LYS A 1168 -7.65 29.49 19.42
CA LYS A 1168 -8.06 30.06 18.13
C LYS A 1168 -7.38 31.42 17.97
N VAL A 1169 -6.66 31.63 16.87
CA VAL A 1169 -5.96 32.88 16.61
C VAL A 1169 -5.83 33.14 15.12
N GLU A 1170 -5.78 34.42 14.76
CA GLU A 1170 -5.38 34.94 13.46
C GLU A 1170 -4.41 36.09 13.74
N LEU A 1171 -3.23 36.06 13.13
CA LEU A 1171 -2.22 37.09 13.32
C LEU A 1171 -1.34 37.25 12.08
N ASP A 1172 -0.85 38.47 11.88
CA ASP A 1172 0.20 38.77 10.92
C ASP A 1172 1.56 38.47 11.56
N ALA A 1173 2.26 37.47 11.04
CA ALA A 1173 3.59 37.09 11.49
C ALA A 1173 4.66 37.78 10.63
N ALA A 1174 5.72 38.27 11.26
CA ALA A 1174 6.88 38.83 10.57
C ALA A 1174 7.87 37.74 10.14
N ALA A 1175 8.79 38.08 9.23
CA ALA A 1175 9.92 37.21 8.92
C ALA A 1175 10.81 37.01 10.18
N GLY A 1176 11.17 35.77 10.47
CA GLY A 1176 11.91 35.36 11.66
C GLY A 1176 11.02 34.91 12.83
N ASP A 1177 9.71 35.19 12.78
CA ASP A 1177 8.79 34.74 13.81
C ASP A 1177 8.66 33.22 13.83
N ARG A 1178 8.47 32.65 15.03
CA ARG A 1178 8.30 31.22 15.25
C ARG A 1178 6.94 30.91 15.83
N ILE A 1179 6.24 30.00 15.16
CA ILE A 1179 4.97 29.42 15.61
C ILE A 1179 5.24 28.00 16.10
N ARG A 1180 4.95 27.75 17.37
CA ARG A 1180 5.14 26.45 18.01
C ARG A 1180 3.80 25.92 18.52
N ILE A 1181 3.44 24.74 18.04
CA ILE A 1181 2.27 23.99 18.46
C ILE A 1181 2.73 22.80 19.31
N GLU A 1182 2.29 22.77 20.56
CA GLU A 1182 2.39 21.62 21.45
C GLU A 1182 1.02 20.96 21.50
N THR A 1183 0.85 19.80 20.86
CA THR A 1183 -0.47 19.14 20.81
C THR A 1183 -0.80 18.42 22.13
N PRO A 1184 -2.10 18.17 22.40
CA PRO A 1184 -2.51 17.47 23.61
C PRO A 1184 -2.04 16.02 23.64
N GLY A 1185 -1.84 15.49 24.86
CA GLY A 1185 -1.71 14.05 25.09
C GLY A 1185 -3.07 13.36 25.17
N GLY A 1186 -3.09 12.03 25.19
CA GLY A 1186 -4.31 11.26 25.44
C GLY A 1186 -4.54 10.98 26.93
N GLY A 1187 -5.78 10.72 27.33
CA GLY A 1187 -6.13 10.32 28.70
C GLY A 1187 -5.65 8.90 29.05
N GLY A 1188 -5.33 8.67 30.33
CA GLY A 1188 -4.99 7.36 30.86
C GLY A 1188 -6.22 6.50 31.19
N TYR A 1189 -6.03 5.20 31.34
CA TYR A 1189 -7.06 4.24 31.73
C TYR A 1189 -6.64 3.42 32.96
N GLY A 1190 -7.55 3.30 33.93
CA GLY A 1190 -7.30 2.59 35.18
C GLY A 1190 -6.42 3.40 36.15
N PRO A 1191 -6.49 3.13 37.47
CA PRO A 1191 -5.63 3.80 38.44
C PRO A 1191 -4.15 3.51 38.12
N PRO A 1192 -3.26 4.51 38.21
CA PRO A 1192 -1.82 4.28 38.07
C PRO A 1192 -1.32 3.36 39.19
N ASP A 1193 -0.35 2.50 38.89
CA ASP A 1193 0.29 1.67 39.92
C ASP A 1193 0.97 2.60 40.95
N GLN A 1194 0.79 2.31 42.25
CA GLN A 1194 1.48 3.05 43.30
C GLN A 1194 2.99 2.85 43.10
N ALA A 1195 3.72 3.94 42.88
CA ALA A 1195 5.17 3.88 42.78
C ALA A 1195 5.75 3.31 44.09
N THR A 1196 6.26 2.08 44.04
CA THR A 1196 7.13 1.50 45.08
C THR A 1196 8.54 2.03 44.97
#